data_AF-A0AAV9VPJ0-F1
#
_entry.id   AF-A0AAV9VPJ0-F1
#
_cell.length_a   1.000
_cell.length_b   1.000
_cell.length_c   1.000
_cell.angle_alpha   90.00
_cell.angle_beta   90.00
_cell.angle_gamma   90.00
#
_symmetry.space_group_name_H-M   'P 1'
#
loop_
_entity.id
_entity.type
_entity.pdbx_description
1 polymer ?
#
loop_
_entity_poly.entity_id
_entity_poly.type
_entity_poly.pdbx_seq_one_letter_code
_entity_poly.pdbx_strand_id
1 'polypeptide(L)'
;MPTPGPPRTVTPLSIGGSIRNFDAWSSNRLQNLPISVLKDAVVGIDAGNYLKKIIDGPGTKEPLVPALGGFPFSLKSKVEDDLSQWHQAGIKPFFVFSGIQFLRTDKASSTSEVAAKNRSVAWQLYDIGHATQAVEAFGDSGSLQPVEVYRFLRQILVDNDVEFQVAPYAAWAQLVYLERHPKQFIDAIFGPAEVFFYDVDKVITGFSFSRGSFSCLNKKAIMQDLGGLNHEQFIDACILSGFDFCPTLPILEKQNSSLFKTCLDFLKTCRSATGIVNQYSESPAIKDSGYLDKYRRARLAIKHQPILTDEGFIEPMNIEDAPGDMHEFMGNRLPEEVYFYLSRGVIGSSVLDMIVSGELHELPPLDAGENESYRVFLEGLQTVRAQSLALLSQPLQHWWNSRKISVIYWYDKPNPRPVIYKDLSGGLYESTSSWNVKESVFANALAVHPGNSLLGFSVIGLTDKDLAAKTLTPKVHDNLLKTTNEVALNVFWRTLGLRGFIDKDHLLTPWGKVLSTALGTLDPNDELEEACYLGIELLKAKMLRADVNTLNQYSGRDSDRRYCSLISRVASLGKLRHNSIGYTGPLSRTLLTYNSIIRLMSKNLENLMQMVLTSLLMNGDADRNDRTDWKQIGLTIPFVEDTNAGLGIAVKTYLDELTNTEDPTSYETRLRIQKEQLIPQMFVQSVDVMADVGKAFRLWDAIMSGIKAGTESLIPDTSKFAEADAWLKARRPVS
;
A
#
# COMPACT_ATOMS: atom_id res chain seq x y z
N MET A 1 18.71 -13.62 -16.09
CA MET A 1 17.50 -14.21 -15.50
C MET A 1 17.92 -15.13 -14.36
N PRO A 2 17.30 -15.05 -13.17
CA PRO A 2 17.49 -16.06 -12.13
C PRO A 2 17.04 -17.43 -12.66
N THR A 3 17.67 -18.50 -12.18
CA THR A 3 17.26 -19.88 -12.46
C THR A 3 15.83 -20.12 -11.98
N PRO A 4 14.92 -20.67 -12.83
CA PRO A 4 13.53 -20.88 -12.45
C PRO A 4 13.43 -21.85 -11.26
N GLY A 5 12.63 -21.48 -10.26
CA GLY A 5 12.28 -22.35 -9.14
C GLY A 5 11.49 -23.59 -9.60
N PRO A 6 11.31 -24.60 -8.72
CA PRO A 6 10.52 -25.78 -9.05
C PRO A 6 9.08 -25.40 -9.43
N PRO A 7 8.47 -26.08 -10.42
CA PRO A 7 7.15 -25.72 -10.93
C PRO A 7 6.09 -25.84 -9.84
N ARG A 8 5.43 -24.72 -9.50
CA ARG A 8 4.39 -24.64 -8.47
C ARG A 8 2.99 -24.56 -9.09
N THR A 9 1.95 -24.88 -8.31
CA THR A 9 0.60 -24.43 -8.64
C THR A 9 0.55 -22.93 -8.36
N VAL A 10 0.35 -22.13 -9.40
CA VAL A 10 0.66 -20.70 -9.35
C VAL A 10 -0.44 -19.87 -8.71
N THR A 11 -1.68 -20.36 -8.69
CA THR A 11 -2.76 -19.69 -7.99
C THR A 11 -3.81 -20.71 -7.54
N PRO A 12 -4.56 -20.45 -6.46
CA PRO A 12 -5.72 -21.25 -6.09
C PRO A 12 -6.65 -21.33 -7.31
N LEU A 13 -7.16 -22.52 -7.63
CA LEU A 13 -8.03 -22.74 -8.80
C LEU A 13 -9.44 -22.11 -8.63
N SER A 14 -9.70 -21.43 -7.51
CA SER A 14 -10.95 -20.72 -7.28
C SER A 14 -11.00 -19.43 -8.11
N ILE A 15 -12.21 -18.99 -8.47
CA ILE A 15 -12.37 -17.78 -9.28
C ILE A 15 -11.93 -16.52 -8.51
N GLY A 16 -12.22 -16.45 -7.22
CA GLY A 16 -11.92 -15.29 -6.40
C GLY A 16 -12.92 -14.16 -6.63
N GLY A 17 -12.69 -13.06 -5.92
CA GLY A 17 -13.62 -11.94 -5.88
C GLY A 17 -14.24 -11.73 -4.49
N SER A 18 -15.13 -10.75 -4.42
CA SER A 18 -15.80 -10.31 -3.19
C SER A 18 -17.23 -10.85 -3.04
N ILE A 19 -17.77 -11.50 -4.09
CA ILE A 19 -19.13 -12.04 -4.12
C ILE A 19 -19.26 -13.22 -3.15
N ARG A 20 -20.02 -13.02 -2.06
CA ARG A 20 -20.09 -13.97 -0.95
C ARG A 20 -20.66 -15.33 -1.38
N ASN A 21 -19.93 -16.40 -1.04
CA ASN A 21 -20.24 -17.80 -1.37
C ASN A 21 -20.35 -18.14 -2.88
N PHE A 22 -19.97 -17.24 -3.80
CA PHE A 22 -19.97 -17.56 -5.22
C PHE A 22 -18.87 -18.57 -5.60
N ASP A 23 -17.66 -18.44 -5.04
CA ASP A 23 -16.56 -19.41 -5.24
C ASP A 23 -16.99 -20.83 -4.83
N ALA A 24 -17.57 -20.96 -3.64
CA ALA A 24 -18.05 -22.24 -3.12
C ALA A 24 -19.13 -22.82 -4.05
N TRP A 25 -20.08 -21.99 -4.49
CA TRP A 25 -21.10 -22.40 -5.44
C TRP A 25 -20.46 -22.86 -6.74
N SER A 26 -19.60 -22.05 -7.36
CA SER A 26 -19.05 -22.23 -8.72
C SER A 26 -17.98 -23.30 -8.88
N SER A 27 -17.36 -23.76 -7.79
CA SER A 27 -16.24 -24.72 -7.79
C SER A 27 -16.42 -25.96 -8.69
N ASN A 28 -17.61 -26.57 -8.70
CA ASN A 28 -17.91 -27.76 -9.53
C ASN A 28 -18.11 -27.46 -11.03
N ARG A 29 -17.97 -26.20 -11.45
CA ARG A 29 -18.15 -25.74 -12.85
C ARG A 29 -16.84 -25.33 -13.51
N LEU A 30 -15.71 -25.53 -12.81
CA LEU A 30 -14.40 -25.22 -13.35
C LEU A 30 -14.04 -26.21 -14.47
N GLN A 31 -13.74 -25.66 -15.63
CA GLN A 31 -13.19 -26.40 -16.76
C GLN A 31 -11.67 -26.28 -16.73
N ASN A 32 -10.96 -27.40 -16.79
CA ASN A 32 -9.50 -27.40 -16.95
C ASN A 32 -9.14 -27.55 -18.44
N LEU A 33 -8.24 -26.69 -18.92
CA LEU A 33 -7.77 -26.67 -20.29
C LEU A 33 -6.23 -26.72 -20.33
N PRO A 34 -5.62 -27.32 -21.37
CA PRO A 34 -4.17 -27.29 -21.56
C PRO A 34 -3.65 -25.85 -21.72
N ILE A 35 -2.50 -25.55 -21.10
CA ILE A 35 -1.90 -24.21 -21.18
C ILE A 35 -1.50 -23.82 -22.61
N SER A 36 -1.24 -24.80 -23.48
CA SER A 36 -0.95 -24.60 -24.89
C SER A 36 -2.06 -23.89 -25.66
N VAL A 37 -3.30 -23.88 -25.15
CA VAL A 37 -4.42 -23.12 -25.73
C VAL A 37 -4.19 -21.60 -25.64
N LEU A 38 -3.36 -21.14 -24.69
CA LEU A 38 -3.03 -19.73 -24.48
C LEU A 38 -1.68 -19.35 -25.10
N LYS A 39 -1.06 -20.23 -25.89
CA LYS A 39 0.22 -19.92 -26.53
C LYS A 39 0.06 -18.71 -27.45
N ASP A 40 0.98 -17.76 -27.34
CA ASP A 40 1.04 -16.50 -28.07
C ASP A 40 -0.13 -15.54 -27.75
N ALA A 41 -0.94 -15.85 -26.72
CA ALA A 41 -2.05 -15.02 -26.29
C ALA A 41 -1.60 -13.91 -25.31
N VAL A 42 -2.28 -12.77 -25.39
CA VAL A 42 -2.22 -11.71 -24.38
C VAL A 42 -3.30 -11.95 -23.33
N VAL A 43 -2.89 -12.22 -22.09
CA VAL A 43 -3.83 -12.46 -20.99
C VAL A 43 -3.92 -11.19 -20.14
N GLY A 44 -5.10 -10.58 -20.11
CA GLY A 44 -5.41 -9.47 -19.21
C GLY A 44 -5.63 -10.00 -17.79
N ILE A 45 -4.88 -9.45 -16.83
CA ILE A 45 -4.85 -9.93 -15.44
C ILE A 45 -5.40 -8.85 -14.52
N ASP A 46 -6.45 -9.16 -13.75
CA ASP A 46 -6.86 -8.32 -12.63
C ASP A 46 -5.81 -8.39 -11.52
N ALA A 47 -5.09 -7.29 -11.31
CA ALA A 47 -3.98 -7.24 -10.37
C ALA A 47 -4.43 -7.45 -8.91
N GLY A 48 -5.63 -6.98 -8.55
CA GLY A 48 -6.18 -7.13 -7.21
C GLY A 48 -6.50 -8.59 -6.88
N ASN A 49 -7.17 -9.28 -7.81
CA ASN A 49 -7.48 -10.70 -7.69
C ASN A 49 -6.21 -11.57 -7.70
N TYR A 50 -5.24 -11.25 -8.56
CA TYR A 50 -3.95 -11.95 -8.60
C TYR A 50 -3.22 -11.83 -7.25
N LEU A 51 -3.08 -10.62 -6.71
CA LEU A 51 -2.44 -10.39 -5.42
C LEU A 51 -3.20 -11.07 -4.28
N LYS A 52 -4.54 -11.01 -4.28
CA LYS A 52 -5.36 -11.70 -3.27
C LYS A 52 -5.06 -13.19 -3.23
N LYS A 53 -4.91 -13.81 -4.40
CA LYS A 53 -4.56 -15.23 -4.54
C LYS A 53 -3.16 -15.56 -4.07
N ILE A 54 -2.20 -14.65 -4.17
CA ILE A 54 -0.86 -14.85 -3.62
C ILE A 54 -0.85 -14.65 -2.10
N ILE A 55 -1.48 -13.58 -1.61
CA ILE A 55 -1.46 -13.18 -0.20
C ILE A 55 -2.25 -14.19 0.66
N ASP A 56 -3.42 -14.62 0.21
CA ASP A 56 -4.33 -15.47 0.99
C ASP A 56 -4.48 -16.89 0.44
N GLY A 57 -3.75 -17.24 -0.63
CA GLY A 57 -3.84 -18.54 -1.28
C GLY A 57 -3.31 -19.71 -0.44
N PRO A 58 -3.89 -20.92 -0.56
CA PRO A 58 -3.34 -22.12 0.06
C PRO A 58 -1.90 -22.38 -0.40
N GLY A 59 -0.99 -22.56 0.55
CA GLY A 59 0.44 -22.78 0.28
C GLY A 59 1.23 -21.53 -0.12
N THR A 60 0.57 -20.38 -0.35
CA THR A 60 1.24 -19.10 -0.61
C THR A 60 1.12 -18.11 0.53
N LYS A 61 0.08 -18.25 1.37
CA LYS A 61 -0.15 -17.41 2.55
C LYS A 61 0.98 -17.50 3.57
N GLU A 62 1.44 -16.34 4.04
CA GLU A 62 2.38 -16.22 5.15
C GLU A 62 1.62 -15.82 6.42
N PRO A 63 1.41 -16.75 7.38
CA PRO A 63 0.48 -16.53 8.49
C PRO A 63 0.92 -15.46 9.49
N LEU A 64 2.22 -15.14 9.56
CA LEU A 64 2.77 -14.16 10.50
C LEU A 64 2.85 -12.74 9.96
N VAL A 65 2.43 -12.47 8.72
CA VAL A 65 2.35 -11.09 8.19
C VAL A 65 1.51 -10.17 9.10
N PRO A 66 0.33 -10.58 9.61
CA PRO A 66 -0.43 -9.78 10.57
C PRO A 66 0.28 -9.50 11.92
N ALA A 67 1.30 -10.29 12.27
CA ALA A 67 2.08 -10.12 13.50
C ALA A 67 3.38 -9.32 13.31
N LEU A 68 3.82 -9.12 12.06
CA LEU A 68 5.04 -8.39 11.71
C LEU A 68 4.78 -7.05 11.00
N GLY A 69 3.64 -6.94 10.31
CA GLY A 69 3.40 -5.89 9.33
C GLY A 69 4.23 -6.06 8.05
N GLY A 70 4.16 -5.08 7.15
CA GLY A 70 4.83 -5.11 5.86
C GLY A 70 4.28 -6.15 4.88
N PHE A 71 5.07 -6.46 3.85
CA PHE A 71 4.70 -7.43 2.81
C PHE A 71 5.25 -8.84 3.11
N PRO A 72 4.62 -9.90 2.57
CA PRO A 72 5.15 -11.26 2.66
C PRO A 72 6.56 -11.34 2.08
N PHE A 73 7.49 -12.00 2.77
CA PHE A 73 8.89 -12.08 2.35
C PHE A 73 9.05 -12.79 1.00
N SER A 74 8.15 -13.71 0.69
CA SER A 74 8.16 -14.46 -0.56
C SER A 74 7.39 -13.82 -1.72
N LEU A 75 6.77 -12.65 -1.50
CA LEU A 75 5.91 -12.02 -2.49
C LEU A 75 6.66 -11.74 -3.81
N LYS A 76 7.83 -11.09 -3.74
CA LYS A 76 8.58 -10.69 -4.94
C LYS A 76 8.98 -11.90 -5.78
N SER A 77 9.63 -12.89 -5.17
CA SER A 77 10.09 -14.06 -5.93
C SER A 77 8.91 -14.86 -6.49
N LYS A 78 7.79 -14.95 -5.77
CA LYS A 78 6.57 -15.61 -6.27
C LYS A 78 6.06 -14.94 -7.54
N VAL A 79 6.01 -13.60 -7.56
CA VAL A 79 5.60 -12.85 -8.75
C VAL A 79 6.58 -13.09 -9.90
N GLU A 80 7.89 -12.98 -9.65
CA GLU A 80 8.93 -13.23 -10.67
C GLU A 80 8.87 -14.66 -11.23
N ASP A 81 8.63 -15.66 -10.39
CA ASP A 81 8.44 -17.05 -10.80
C ASP A 81 7.19 -17.21 -11.69
N ASP A 82 6.10 -16.49 -11.40
CA ASP A 82 4.88 -16.54 -12.21
C ASP A 82 5.08 -15.88 -13.57
N LEU A 83 5.74 -14.71 -13.60
CA LEU A 83 6.12 -14.01 -14.82
C LEU A 83 7.01 -14.90 -15.71
N SER A 84 8.00 -15.57 -15.12
CA SER A 84 8.86 -16.52 -15.82
C SER A 84 8.06 -17.69 -16.40
N GLN A 85 7.11 -18.24 -15.66
CA GLN A 85 6.27 -19.35 -16.12
C GLN A 85 5.30 -18.94 -17.23
N TRP A 86 4.68 -17.76 -17.16
CA TRP A 86 3.87 -17.23 -18.28
C TRP A 86 4.72 -17.02 -19.53
N HIS A 87 5.92 -16.44 -19.37
CA HIS A 87 6.84 -16.24 -20.49
C HIS A 87 7.25 -17.57 -21.16
N GLN A 88 7.61 -18.59 -20.37
CA GLN A 88 7.95 -19.92 -20.87
C GLN A 88 6.77 -20.61 -21.59
N ALA A 89 5.54 -20.33 -21.18
CA ALA A 89 4.34 -20.82 -21.84
C ALA A 89 3.96 -20.05 -23.12
N GLY A 90 4.72 -18.99 -23.48
CA GLY A 90 4.41 -18.10 -24.60
C GLY A 90 3.21 -17.20 -24.32
N ILE A 91 2.87 -16.94 -23.05
CA ILE A 91 1.77 -16.07 -22.64
C ILE A 91 2.31 -14.67 -22.37
N LYS A 92 1.71 -13.64 -22.93
CA LYS A 92 2.02 -12.24 -22.61
C LYS A 92 1.06 -11.71 -21.54
N PRO A 93 1.48 -11.56 -20.27
CA PRO A 93 0.63 -10.98 -19.25
C PRO A 93 0.47 -9.47 -19.46
N PHE A 94 -0.74 -8.95 -19.25
CA PHE A 94 -1.05 -7.52 -19.20
C PHE A 94 -1.85 -7.21 -17.94
N PHE A 95 -1.25 -6.48 -16.98
CA PHE A 95 -1.89 -6.24 -15.69
C PHE A 95 -2.80 -5.01 -15.73
N VAL A 96 -4.02 -5.15 -15.21
CA VAL A 96 -4.96 -4.05 -15.00
C VAL A 96 -5.20 -3.88 -13.51
N PHE A 97 -4.85 -2.71 -12.98
CA PHE A 97 -5.06 -2.32 -11.60
C PHE A 97 -6.35 -1.53 -11.44
N SER A 98 -7.08 -1.72 -10.35
CA SER A 98 -8.19 -0.84 -10.00
C SER A 98 -7.67 0.53 -9.55
N GLY A 99 -8.27 1.61 -10.04
CA GLY A 99 -8.00 2.99 -9.67
C GLY A 99 -8.90 3.49 -8.54
N ILE A 100 -9.66 4.55 -8.81
CA ILE A 100 -10.40 5.31 -7.79
C ILE A 100 -11.51 4.44 -7.16
N GLN A 101 -11.61 4.49 -5.84
CA GLN A 101 -12.69 3.88 -5.06
C GLN A 101 -13.67 4.97 -4.62
N PHE A 102 -14.79 5.05 -5.32
CA PHE A 102 -15.84 6.07 -5.13
C PHE A 102 -16.94 5.63 -4.17
N LEU A 103 -17.36 4.36 -4.23
CA LEU A 103 -18.28 3.76 -3.27
C LEU A 103 -17.48 3.16 -2.13
N ARG A 104 -17.37 3.89 -1.02
CA ARG A 104 -16.84 3.32 0.22
C ARG A 104 -18.00 2.78 1.06
N THR A 105 -17.99 1.48 1.29
CA THR A 105 -18.99 0.78 2.11
C THR A 105 -18.47 0.63 3.54
N ASP A 106 -19.38 0.64 4.53
CA ASP A 106 -19.05 0.34 5.94
C ASP A 106 -18.34 -1.02 6.13
N LYS A 107 -18.41 -1.88 5.11
CA LYS A 107 -17.81 -3.22 5.06
C LYS A 107 -16.31 -3.21 5.27
N ALA A 108 -15.59 -2.22 4.73
CA ALA A 108 -14.14 -2.13 4.87
C ALA A 108 -13.74 -1.87 6.34
N SER A 109 -14.40 -0.91 7.00
CA SER A 109 -14.20 -0.62 8.43
C SER A 109 -14.57 -1.82 9.30
N SER A 110 -15.73 -2.45 9.04
CA SER A 110 -16.20 -3.57 9.86
C SER A 110 -15.31 -4.80 9.73
N THR A 111 -14.82 -5.11 8.53
CA THR A 111 -13.87 -6.20 8.30
C THR A 111 -12.55 -5.93 8.99
N SER A 112 -12.05 -4.70 8.96
CA SER A 112 -10.82 -4.33 9.68
C SER A 112 -10.97 -4.42 11.19
N GLU A 113 -12.14 -4.11 11.76
CA GLU A 113 -12.42 -4.26 13.19
C GLU A 113 -12.52 -5.72 13.62
N VAL A 114 -13.14 -6.58 12.80
CA VAL A 114 -13.16 -8.02 13.04
C VAL A 114 -11.75 -8.59 12.98
N ALA A 115 -10.95 -8.19 11.98
CA ALA A 115 -9.54 -8.56 11.86
C ALA A 115 -8.74 -8.15 13.10
N ALA A 116 -8.95 -6.92 13.60
CA ALA A 116 -8.31 -6.43 14.82
C ALA A 116 -8.66 -7.30 16.05
N LYS A 117 -9.94 -7.67 16.22
CA LYS A 117 -10.37 -8.59 17.30
C LYS A 117 -9.72 -9.96 17.18
N ASN A 118 -9.68 -10.53 15.98
CA ASN A 118 -9.05 -11.83 15.73
C ASN A 118 -7.54 -11.79 16.03
N ARG A 119 -6.86 -10.68 15.69
CA ARG A 119 -5.45 -10.47 16.06
C ARG A 119 -5.25 -10.43 17.57
N SER A 120 -6.13 -9.78 18.33
CA SER A 120 -6.05 -9.79 19.80
C SER A 120 -6.14 -11.21 20.38
N VAL A 121 -6.96 -12.08 19.81
CA VAL A 121 -7.03 -13.51 20.21
C VAL A 121 -5.72 -14.24 19.89
N ALA A 122 -5.14 -14.01 18.70
CA ALA A 122 -3.87 -14.60 18.32
C ALA A 122 -2.72 -14.19 19.26
N TRP A 123 -2.69 -12.91 19.68
CA TRP A 123 -1.74 -12.42 20.69
C TRP A 123 -1.93 -13.08 22.05
N GLN A 124 -3.16 -13.28 22.52
CA GLN A 124 -3.42 -13.98 23.78
C GLN A 124 -2.88 -15.42 23.74
N LEU A 125 -3.10 -16.15 22.63
CA LEU A 125 -2.56 -17.49 22.44
C LEU A 125 -1.03 -17.51 22.44
N TYR A 126 -0.41 -16.50 21.82
CA TYR A 126 1.04 -16.34 21.81
C TYR A 126 1.59 -16.12 23.24
N ASP A 127 0.96 -15.23 24.01
CA ASP A 127 1.39 -14.85 25.36
C ASP A 127 1.31 -16.02 26.36
N ILE A 128 0.36 -16.94 26.19
CA ILE A 128 0.24 -18.15 27.03
C ILE A 128 1.11 -19.34 26.54
N GLY A 129 1.92 -19.15 25.49
CA GLY A 129 2.86 -20.16 24.97
C GLY A 129 2.26 -21.16 23.98
N HIS A 130 1.05 -20.94 23.48
CA HIS A 130 0.38 -21.80 22.50
C HIS A 130 0.79 -21.45 21.05
N ALA A 131 2.07 -21.60 20.74
CA ALA A 131 2.68 -21.08 19.50
C ALA A 131 1.99 -21.54 18.20
N THR A 132 1.68 -22.83 18.03
CA THR A 132 1.05 -23.35 16.80
C THR A 132 -0.34 -22.75 16.58
N GLN A 133 -1.16 -22.70 17.63
CA GLN A 133 -2.51 -22.12 17.57
C GLN A 133 -2.46 -20.61 17.34
N ALA A 134 -1.45 -19.92 17.88
CA ALA A 134 -1.24 -18.50 17.64
C ALA A 134 -0.91 -18.23 16.16
N VAL A 135 -0.03 -19.02 15.54
CA VAL A 135 0.32 -18.89 14.11
C VAL A 135 -0.92 -19.07 13.23
N GLU A 136 -1.74 -20.09 13.49
CA GLU A 136 -3.00 -20.31 12.77
C GLU A 136 -3.95 -19.13 12.95
N ALA A 137 -4.16 -18.68 14.19
CA ALA A 137 -5.02 -17.54 14.50
C ALA A 137 -4.53 -16.22 13.87
N PHE A 138 -3.21 -15.98 13.81
CA PHE A 138 -2.65 -14.84 13.08
C PHE A 138 -2.95 -14.96 11.60
N GLY A 139 -2.76 -16.13 11.00
CA GLY A 139 -3.12 -16.38 9.62
C GLY A 139 -4.58 -16.01 9.33
N ASP A 140 -5.51 -16.43 10.20
CA ASP A 140 -6.94 -16.20 10.00
C ASP A 140 -7.41 -14.79 10.37
N SER A 141 -6.58 -14.01 11.06
CA SER A 141 -6.90 -12.65 11.44
C SER A 141 -6.96 -11.67 10.26
N GLY A 142 -6.19 -11.94 9.18
CA GLY A 142 -6.08 -11.08 8.01
C GLY A 142 -5.43 -9.71 8.29
N SER A 143 -4.67 -9.18 7.33
CA SER A 143 -4.22 -7.78 7.44
C SER A 143 -4.00 -7.08 6.11
N LEU A 144 -3.26 -7.69 5.18
CA LEU A 144 -2.78 -7.01 3.98
C LEU A 144 -3.83 -7.00 2.86
N GLN A 145 -4.29 -5.81 2.47
CA GLN A 145 -5.16 -5.65 1.31
C GLN A 145 -4.34 -5.57 0.01
N PRO A 146 -4.81 -6.16 -1.11
CA PRO A 146 -4.11 -6.09 -2.39
C PRO A 146 -3.71 -4.68 -2.82
N VAL A 147 -4.57 -3.68 -2.59
CA VAL A 147 -4.33 -2.27 -2.97
C VAL A 147 -3.08 -1.68 -2.32
N GLU A 148 -2.70 -2.14 -1.12
CA GLU A 148 -1.50 -1.69 -0.41
C GLU A 148 -0.22 -2.14 -1.14
N VAL A 149 -0.31 -3.20 -1.94
CA VAL A 149 0.82 -3.82 -2.65
C VAL A 149 0.93 -3.34 -4.11
N TYR A 150 -0.07 -2.63 -4.63
CA TYR A 150 -0.13 -2.26 -6.06
C TYR A 150 1.11 -1.55 -6.57
N ARG A 151 1.70 -0.66 -5.76
CA ARG A 151 2.91 0.08 -6.15
C ARG A 151 4.14 -0.83 -6.23
N PHE A 152 4.31 -1.72 -5.26
CA PHE A 152 5.37 -2.71 -5.26
C PHE A 152 5.23 -3.71 -6.42
N LEU A 153 4.02 -4.18 -6.70
CA LEU A 153 3.78 -5.03 -7.87
C LEU A 153 4.14 -4.30 -9.17
N ARG A 154 3.74 -3.04 -9.34
CA ARG A 154 4.11 -2.24 -10.53
C ARG A 154 5.63 -2.11 -10.69
N GLN A 155 6.38 -1.94 -9.60
CA GLN A 155 7.85 -1.95 -9.65
C GLN A 155 8.37 -3.29 -10.20
N ILE A 156 7.89 -4.42 -9.66
CA ILE A 156 8.29 -5.75 -10.13
C ILE A 156 7.95 -5.94 -11.61
N LEU A 157 6.78 -5.47 -12.06
CA LEU A 157 6.37 -5.57 -13.47
C LEU A 157 7.29 -4.74 -14.38
N VAL A 158 7.65 -3.51 -14.00
CA VAL A 158 8.58 -2.68 -14.78
C VAL A 158 9.97 -3.30 -14.82
N ASP A 159 10.47 -3.82 -13.69
CA ASP A 159 11.77 -4.49 -13.61
C ASP A 159 11.86 -5.75 -14.49
N ASN A 160 10.71 -6.33 -14.85
CA ASN A 160 10.58 -7.53 -15.69
C ASN A 160 9.99 -7.24 -17.08
N ASP A 161 9.93 -5.99 -17.52
CA ASP A 161 9.41 -5.56 -18.84
C ASP A 161 7.97 -6.03 -19.12
N VAL A 162 7.12 -6.00 -18.09
CA VAL A 162 5.70 -6.35 -18.17
C VAL A 162 4.83 -5.10 -18.18
N GLU A 163 3.97 -5.04 -19.20
CA GLU A 163 3.03 -3.94 -19.38
C GLU A 163 1.89 -3.96 -18.36
N PHE A 164 1.47 -2.76 -17.94
CA PHE A 164 0.33 -2.58 -17.07
C PHE A 164 -0.40 -1.27 -17.34
N GLN A 165 -1.65 -1.22 -16.90
CA GLN A 165 -2.49 -0.01 -16.87
C GLN A 165 -3.26 0.05 -15.55
N VAL A 166 -3.54 1.26 -15.06
CA VAL A 166 -4.52 1.46 -13.98
C VAL A 166 -5.84 1.90 -14.61
N ALA A 167 -6.92 1.16 -14.34
CA ALA A 167 -8.27 1.54 -14.72
C ALA A 167 -8.69 2.81 -13.96
N PRO A 168 -9.58 3.65 -14.50
CA PRO A 168 -10.05 4.85 -13.78
C PRO A 168 -10.77 4.48 -12.48
N TYR A 169 -11.47 3.34 -12.47
CA TYR A 169 -12.16 2.76 -11.33
C TYR A 169 -11.79 1.28 -11.24
N ALA A 170 -12.73 0.35 -11.08
CA ALA A 170 -12.38 -1.06 -10.96
C ALA A 170 -11.89 -1.70 -12.28
N ALA A 171 -10.97 -2.66 -12.18
CA ALA A 171 -10.26 -3.29 -13.29
C ALA A 171 -11.13 -4.18 -14.18
N TRP A 172 -12.15 -4.83 -13.64
CA TRP A 172 -13.12 -5.68 -14.35
C TRP A 172 -13.67 -5.10 -15.67
N ALA A 173 -14.32 -3.94 -15.64
CA ALA A 173 -14.85 -3.25 -16.81
C ALA A 173 -13.77 -2.85 -17.80
N GLN A 174 -12.60 -2.41 -17.30
CA GLN A 174 -11.47 -2.07 -18.16
C GLN A 174 -10.95 -3.31 -18.90
N LEU A 175 -10.84 -4.46 -18.22
CA LEU A 175 -10.46 -5.73 -18.85
C LEU A 175 -11.49 -6.15 -19.92
N VAL A 176 -12.78 -6.02 -19.63
CA VAL A 176 -13.86 -6.31 -20.60
C VAL A 176 -13.77 -5.39 -21.81
N TYR A 177 -13.54 -4.09 -21.60
CA TYR A 177 -13.33 -3.14 -22.68
C TYR A 177 -12.13 -3.54 -23.57
N LEU A 178 -11.00 -3.89 -22.96
CA LEU A 178 -9.78 -4.28 -23.67
C LEU A 178 -9.96 -5.58 -24.48
N GLU A 179 -10.69 -6.56 -23.95
CA GLU A 179 -10.98 -7.84 -24.61
C GLU A 179 -11.90 -7.66 -25.83
N ARG A 180 -12.95 -6.84 -25.69
CA ARG A 180 -13.94 -6.63 -26.75
C ARG A 180 -13.57 -5.57 -27.77
N HIS A 181 -12.54 -4.78 -27.49
CA HIS A 181 -12.16 -3.70 -28.37
C HIS A 181 -11.90 -4.23 -29.79
N PRO A 182 -12.24 -3.52 -30.88
CA PRO A 182 -11.96 -3.98 -32.24
C PRO A 182 -10.47 -4.26 -32.53
N LYS A 183 -9.57 -3.62 -31.78
CA LYS A 183 -8.11 -3.90 -31.82
C LYS A 183 -7.69 -5.14 -31.03
N GLN A 184 -8.59 -5.70 -30.23
CA GLN A 184 -8.40 -6.86 -29.36
C GLN A 184 -7.10 -6.77 -28.56
N PHE A 185 -7.06 -5.87 -27.58
CA PHE A 185 -5.84 -5.61 -26.81
C PHE A 185 -5.44 -6.79 -25.92
N ILE A 186 -6.40 -7.61 -25.51
CA ILE A 186 -6.20 -8.86 -24.79
C ILE A 186 -7.08 -9.97 -25.38
N ASP A 187 -6.66 -11.22 -25.25
CA ASP A 187 -7.34 -12.40 -25.80
C ASP A 187 -8.13 -13.18 -24.75
N ALA A 188 -7.75 -13.06 -23.47
CA ALA A 188 -8.41 -13.75 -22.37
C ALA A 188 -8.26 -12.97 -21.06
N ILE A 189 -9.22 -13.13 -20.15
CA ILE A 189 -9.25 -12.46 -18.86
C ILE A 189 -8.94 -13.45 -17.73
N PHE A 190 -7.90 -13.19 -16.96
CA PHE A 190 -7.65 -13.79 -15.64
C PHE A 190 -8.14 -12.83 -14.56
N GLY A 191 -9.31 -13.13 -13.98
CA GLY A 191 -9.99 -12.17 -13.13
C GLY A 191 -10.95 -12.80 -12.12
N PRO A 192 -11.55 -11.95 -11.26
CA PRO A 192 -12.51 -12.37 -10.26
C PRO A 192 -13.90 -12.63 -10.88
N ALA A 193 -14.83 -13.17 -10.09
CA ALA A 193 -16.19 -13.50 -10.52
C ALA A 193 -16.98 -12.28 -11.02
N GLU A 194 -16.67 -11.13 -10.47
CA GLU A 194 -17.06 -9.78 -10.86
C GLU A 194 -16.98 -9.51 -12.38
N VAL A 195 -16.05 -10.14 -13.12
CA VAL A 195 -15.98 -9.99 -14.59
C VAL A 195 -17.28 -10.48 -15.28
N PHE A 196 -17.98 -11.45 -14.69
CA PHE A 196 -19.28 -11.92 -15.19
C PHE A 196 -20.45 -10.97 -14.91
N PHE A 197 -20.21 -9.79 -14.35
CA PHE A 197 -21.22 -8.72 -14.43
C PHE A 197 -21.40 -8.18 -15.84
N TYR A 198 -20.45 -8.47 -16.71
CA TYR A 198 -20.48 -8.17 -18.12
C TYR A 198 -20.61 -9.47 -18.92
N ASP A 199 -21.04 -9.35 -20.17
CA ASP A 199 -21.30 -10.48 -21.08
C ASP A 199 -20.02 -11.22 -21.57
N VAL A 200 -19.21 -11.75 -20.65
CA VAL A 200 -17.94 -12.43 -20.98
C VAL A 200 -18.17 -13.93 -21.03
N ASP A 201 -17.65 -14.59 -22.08
CA ASP A 201 -17.85 -16.02 -22.30
C ASP A 201 -17.09 -16.90 -21.30
N LYS A 202 -15.82 -16.56 -21.04
CA LYS A 202 -14.92 -17.34 -20.18
C LYS A 202 -14.03 -16.43 -19.35
N VAL A 203 -13.78 -16.82 -18.11
CA VAL A 203 -12.82 -16.16 -17.22
C VAL A 203 -11.88 -17.21 -16.67
N ILE A 204 -10.57 -17.00 -16.83
CA ILE A 204 -9.52 -17.83 -16.24
C ILE A 204 -9.58 -17.62 -14.73
N THR A 205 -9.53 -18.73 -13.97
CA THR A 205 -9.58 -18.72 -12.51
C THR A 205 -8.24 -19.06 -11.87
N GLY A 206 -7.32 -19.71 -12.59
CA GLY A 206 -6.00 -20.01 -12.04
C GLY A 206 -5.14 -20.82 -13.00
N PHE A 207 -3.84 -20.86 -12.69
CA PHE A 207 -2.85 -21.59 -13.48
C PHE A 207 -2.21 -22.71 -12.65
N SER A 208 -2.05 -23.87 -13.28
CA SER A 208 -1.29 -25.02 -12.76
C SER A 208 -0.20 -25.39 -13.77
N PHE A 209 0.89 -24.64 -13.76
CA PHE A 209 2.01 -24.86 -14.68
C PHE A 209 2.70 -26.21 -14.46
N SER A 210 2.74 -26.70 -13.20
CA SER A 210 3.21 -28.05 -12.89
C SER A 210 2.42 -29.16 -13.61
N ARG A 211 1.14 -28.90 -13.93
CA ARG A 211 0.27 -29.80 -14.70
C ARG A 211 0.14 -29.39 -16.16
N GLY A 212 0.79 -28.30 -16.59
CA GLY A 212 0.64 -27.74 -17.93
C GLY A 212 -0.80 -27.33 -18.26
N SER A 213 -1.57 -26.84 -17.28
CA SER A 213 -2.99 -26.52 -17.46
C SER A 213 -3.41 -25.23 -16.75
N PHE A 214 -4.56 -24.70 -17.13
CA PHE A 214 -5.26 -23.62 -16.44
C PHE A 214 -6.73 -23.98 -16.25
N SER A 215 -7.37 -23.35 -15.27
CA SER A 215 -8.80 -23.49 -15.01
C SER A 215 -9.54 -22.24 -15.47
N CYS A 216 -10.75 -22.42 -16.01
CA CYS A 216 -11.65 -21.33 -16.37
C CYS A 216 -13.10 -21.64 -15.99
N LEU A 217 -13.88 -20.61 -15.73
CA LEU A 217 -15.32 -20.68 -15.61
C LEU A 217 -15.97 -20.20 -16.91
N ASN A 218 -17.05 -20.83 -17.33
CA ASN A 218 -17.76 -20.51 -18.57
C ASN A 218 -19.16 -19.96 -18.25
N LYS A 219 -19.52 -18.81 -18.83
CA LYS A 219 -20.84 -18.19 -18.65
C LYS A 219 -21.97 -19.15 -19.00
N LYS A 220 -21.86 -19.93 -20.08
CA LYS A 220 -22.87 -20.93 -20.48
C LYS A 220 -23.12 -21.96 -19.37
N ALA A 221 -22.07 -22.43 -18.70
CA ALA A 221 -22.19 -23.38 -17.59
C ALA A 221 -22.82 -22.73 -16.35
N ILE A 222 -22.49 -21.46 -16.06
CA ILE A 222 -23.17 -20.69 -15.01
C ILE A 222 -24.66 -20.60 -15.33
N MET A 223 -25.02 -20.15 -16.54
CA MET A 223 -26.39 -19.91 -16.98
C MET A 223 -27.26 -21.17 -16.95
N GLN A 224 -26.73 -22.33 -17.34
CA GLN A 224 -27.45 -23.62 -17.30
C GLN A 224 -27.93 -23.95 -15.87
N ASP A 225 -27.12 -23.65 -14.87
CA ASP A 225 -27.38 -23.99 -13.47
C ASP A 225 -28.21 -22.94 -12.71
N LEU A 226 -28.48 -21.77 -13.31
CA LEU A 226 -29.36 -20.78 -12.70
C LEU A 226 -30.82 -21.24 -12.66
N GLY A 227 -31.18 -22.31 -13.40
CA GLY A 227 -32.53 -22.87 -13.40
C GLY A 227 -33.57 -21.93 -14.00
N GLY A 228 -33.26 -21.38 -15.17
CA GLY A 228 -34.15 -20.52 -15.96
C GLY A 228 -34.05 -19.02 -15.68
N LEU A 229 -33.14 -18.58 -14.82
CA LEU A 229 -32.86 -17.16 -14.63
C LEU A 229 -31.96 -16.62 -15.75
N ASN A 230 -32.14 -15.36 -16.11
CA ASN A 230 -31.32 -14.67 -17.11
C ASN A 230 -30.07 -14.02 -16.49
N HIS A 231 -29.23 -13.41 -17.33
CA HIS A 231 -27.97 -12.81 -16.89
C HIS A 231 -28.19 -11.60 -15.97
N GLU A 232 -29.23 -10.81 -16.20
CA GLU A 232 -29.58 -9.68 -15.32
C GLU A 232 -29.93 -10.18 -13.90
N GLN A 233 -30.67 -11.28 -13.79
CA GLN A 233 -31.01 -11.92 -12.52
C GLN A 233 -29.80 -12.61 -11.87
N PHE A 234 -28.82 -13.05 -12.64
CA PHE A 234 -27.54 -13.50 -12.10
C PHE A 234 -26.80 -12.36 -11.38
N ILE A 235 -26.72 -11.17 -12.02
CA ILE A 235 -26.11 -9.99 -11.42
C ILE A 235 -26.87 -9.60 -10.14
N ASP A 236 -28.21 -9.61 -10.18
CA ASP A 236 -29.03 -9.38 -8.99
C ASP A 236 -28.68 -10.35 -7.85
N ALA A 237 -28.49 -11.64 -8.13
CA ALA A 237 -28.09 -12.64 -7.14
C ALA A 237 -26.71 -12.34 -6.53
N CYS A 238 -25.75 -11.93 -7.36
CA CYS A 238 -24.42 -11.53 -6.90
C CYS A 238 -24.50 -10.33 -5.95
N ILE A 239 -25.26 -9.29 -6.30
CA ILE A 239 -25.43 -8.10 -5.45
C ILE A 239 -26.14 -8.47 -4.14
N LEU A 240 -27.20 -9.27 -4.19
CA LEU A 240 -27.96 -9.72 -3.01
C LEU A 240 -27.13 -10.57 -2.05
N SER A 241 -26.23 -11.41 -2.58
CA SER A 241 -25.29 -12.17 -1.74
C SER A 241 -24.28 -11.27 -1.02
N GLY A 242 -24.07 -10.05 -1.52
CA GLY A 242 -23.12 -9.10 -0.98
C GLY A 242 -21.75 -9.20 -1.66
N PHE A 243 -21.20 -8.04 -2.00
CA PHE A 243 -19.89 -7.86 -2.61
C PHE A 243 -19.32 -6.50 -2.15
N ASP A 244 -18.27 -5.97 -2.77
CA ASP A 244 -17.62 -4.76 -2.25
C ASP A 244 -18.46 -3.48 -2.32
N PHE A 245 -19.35 -3.32 -3.32
CA PHE A 245 -20.16 -2.10 -3.45
C PHE A 245 -21.55 -2.21 -2.80
N CYS A 246 -21.97 -3.40 -2.37
CA CYS A 246 -23.26 -3.61 -1.73
C CYS A 246 -23.16 -4.68 -0.64
N PRO A 247 -23.63 -4.43 0.60
CA PRO A 247 -23.68 -5.44 1.64
C PRO A 247 -24.60 -6.60 1.24
N THR A 248 -24.50 -7.71 1.98
CA THR A 248 -25.45 -8.82 1.85
C THR A 248 -26.87 -8.32 2.16
N LEU A 249 -27.89 -8.92 1.52
CA LEU A 249 -29.29 -8.65 1.82
C LEU A 249 -29.52 -8.83 3.35
N PRO A 250 -30.01 -7.81 4.08
CA PRO A 250 -29.98 -7.80 5.55
C PRO A 250 -30.64 -9.01 6.23
N ILE A 251 -31.72 -9.53 5.65
CA ILE A 251 -32.41 -10.74 6.17
C ILE A 251 -31.58 -12.02 6.02
N LEU A 252 -30.55 -12.01 5.17
CA LEU A 252 -29.61 -13.11 4.93
C LEU A 252 -28.21 -12.84 5.49
N GLU A 253 -27.98 -11.72 6.17
CA GLU A 253 -26.65 -11.31 6.67
C GLU A 253 -25.97 -12.42 7.49
N LYS A 254 -26.75 -13.08 8.36
CA LYS A 254 -26.30 -14.15 9.26
C LYS A 254 -26.12 -15.51 8.58
N GLN A 255 -26.48 -15.65 7.31
CA GLN A 255 -26.38 -16.92 6.59
C GLN A 255 -24.96 -17.15 6.08
N ASN A 256 -24.27 -18.15 6.64
CA ASN A 256 -22.86 -18.38 6.36
C ASN A 256 -22.58 -19.37 5.21
N SER A 257 -23.56 -20.20 4.85
CA SER A 257 -23.44 -21.23 3.82
C SER A 257 -24.57 -21.13 2.79
N SER A 258 -24.26 -21.51 1.55
CA SER A 258 -25.22 -21.57 0.43
C SER A 258 -25.97 -20.25 0.15
N LEU A 259 -25.47 -19.10 0.63
CA LEU A 259 -26.12 -17.80 0.52
C LEU A 259 -26.44 -17.44 -0.94
N PHE A 260 -25.46 -17.61 -1.83
CA PHE A 260 -25.65 -17.36 -3.26
C PHE A 260 -26.80 -18.18 -3.84
N LYS A 261 -26.88 -19.47 -3.46
CA LYS A 261 -27.97 -20.36 -3.89
C LYS A 261 -29.33 -19.90 -3.35
N THR A 262 -29.39 -19.45 -2.09
CA THR A 262 -30.61 -18.87 -1.51
C THR A 262 -31.07 -17.61 -2.24
N CYS A 263 -30.14 -16.74 -2.64
CA CYS A 263 -30.46 -15.56 -3.45
C CYS A 263 -31.07 -15.95 -4.81
N LEU A 264 -30.53 -16.98 -5.47
CA LEU A 264 -31.11 -17.51 -6.71
C LEU A 264 -32.55 -18.03 -6.50
N ASP A 265 -32.81 -18.73 -5.39
CA ASP A 265 -34.15 -19.25 -5.10
C ASP A 265 -35.14 -18.13 -4.80
N PHE A 266 -34.70 -17.06 -4.12
CA PHE A 266 -35.53 -15.87 -3.93
C PHE A 266 -35.89 -15.20 -5.27
N LEU A 267 -34.95 -15.11 -6.21
CA LEU A 267 -35.18 -14.54 -7.53
C LEU A 267 -36.11 -15.39 -8.39
N LYS A 268 -36.10 -16.73 -8.23
CA LYS A 268 -37.07 -17.60 -8.90
C LYS A 268 -38.51 -17.32 -8.47
N THR A 269 -38.70 -17.02 -7.19
CA THR A 269 -40.02 -16.71 -6.62
C THR A 269 -40.44 -15.26 -6.91
N CYS A 270 -39.57 -14.29 -6.61
CA CYS A 270 -39.90 -12.86 -6.60
C CYS A 270 -39.59 -12.15 -7.93
N ARG A 271 -38.94 -12.85 -8.86
CA ARG A 271 -38.54 -12.42 -10.22
C ARG A 271 -37.50 -11.29 -10.31
N SER A 272 -37.35 -10.45 -9.29
CA SER A 272 -36.38 -9.36 -9.25
C SER A 272 -35.91 -9.04 -7.83
N ALA A 273 -34.73 -8.44 -7.69
CA ALA A 273 -34.24 -7.98 -6.39
C ALA A 273 -35.18 -6.95 -5.71
N THR A 274 -35.78 -6.05 -6.49
CA THR A 274 -36.76 -5.08 -5.96
C THR A 274 -38.01 -5.79 -5.45
N GLY A 275 -38.47 -6.84 -6.15
CA GLY A 275 -39.57 -7.68 -5.69
C GLY A 275 -39.27 -8.35 -4.34
N ILE A 276 -38.05 -8.85 -4.15
CA ILE A 276 -37.61 -9.42 -2.86
C ILE A 276 -37.67 -8.35 -1.77
N VAL A 277 -37.05 -7.19 -1.98
CA VAL A 277 -37.00 -6.13 -0.97
C VAL A 277 -38.40 -5.64 -0.59
N ASN A 278 -39.31 -5.52 -1.57
CA ASN A 278 -40.70 -5.13 -1.33
C ASN A 278 -41.48 -6.20 -0.55
N GLN A 279 -41.26 -7.48 -0.83
CA GLN A 279 -41.90 -8.57 -0.08
C GLN A 279 -41.52 -8.55 1.41
N TYR A 280 -40.30 -8.13 1.73
CA TYR A 280 -39.78 -8.04 3.10
C TYR A 280 -39.73 -6.60 3.65
N SER A 281 -40.50 -5.66 3.08
CA SER A 281 -40.46 -4.24 3.46
C SER A 281 -40.81 -3.99 4.93
N GLU A 282 -41.68 -4.82 5.51
CA GLU A 282 -42.08 -4.76 6.93
C GLU A 282 -41.04 -5.34 7.88
N SER A 283 -40.00 -6.03 7.37
CA SER A 283 -38.90 -6.51 8.20
C SER A 283 -38.07 -5.31 8.69
N PRO A 284 -37.84 -5.16 10.01
CA PRO A 284 -36.98 -4.11 10.53
C PRO A 284 -35.59 -4.09 9.87
N ALA A 285 -35.05 -5.28 9.58
CA ALA A 285 -33.75 -5.43 8.92
C ALA A 285 -33.70 -4.76 7.53
N ILE A 286 -34.80 -4.75 6.78
CA ILE A 286 -34.87 -4.10 5.47
C ILE A 286 -35.21 -2.63 5.64
N LYS A 287 -36.26 -2.33 6.42
CA LYS A 287 -36.79 -0.97 6.62
C LYS A 287 -35.73 0.01 7.10
N ASP A 288 -34.90 -0.40 8.06
CA ASP A 288 -33.93 0.49 8.71
C ASP A 288 -32.60 0.59 7.95
N SER A 289 -32.37 -0.28 6.95
CA SER A 289 -31.06 -0.42 6.29
C SER A 289 -30.84 0.48 5.08
N GLY A 290 -31.91 1.02 4.49
CA GLY A 290 -31.88 1.70 3.20
C GLY A 290 -31.41 0.82 2.04
N TYR A 291 -31.54 -0.51 2.16
CA TYR A 291 -30.89 -1.46 1.26
C TYR A 291 -31.25 -1.30 -0.22
N LEU A 292 -32.52 -0.97 -0.53
CA LEU A 292 -32.96 -0.83 -1.92
C LEU A 292 -32.18 0.24 -2.69
N ASP A 293 -31.85 1.34 -2.02
CA ASP A 293 -31.05 2.43 -2.59
C ASP A 293 -29.61 1.98 -2.85
N LYS A 294 -28.99 1.33 -1.86
CA LYS A 294 -27.64 0.74 -1.97
C LYS A 294 -27.57 -0.26 -3.14
N TYR A 295 -28.57 -1.13 -3.25
CA TYR A 295 -28.72 -2.08 -4.35
C TYR A 295 -28.81 -1.38 -5.71
N ARG A 296 -29.67 -0.36 -5.85
CA ARG A 296 -29.86 0.38 -7.11
C ARG A 296 -28.58 1.10 -7.53
N ARG A 297 -27.90 1.76 -6.59
CA ARG A 297 -26.60 2.42 -6.82
C ARG A 297 -25.55 1.43 -7.29
N ALA A 298 -25.42 0.28 -6.63
CA ALA A 298 -24.49 -0.76 -7.04
C ALA A 298 -24.82 -1.30 -8.44
N ARG A 299 -26.10 -1.53 -8.75
CA ARG A 299 -26.53 -2.00 -10.07
C ARG A 299 -26.19 -1.02 -11.20
N LEU A 300 -26.44 0.28 -10.98
CA LEU A 300 -26.13 1.34 -11.92
C LEU A 300 -24.62 1.54 -12.07
N ALA A 301 -23.87 1.51 -10.97
CA ALA A 301 -22.42 1.58 -10.97
C ALA A 301 -21.78 0.45 -11.79
N ILE A 302 -22.28 -0.78 -11.67
CA ILE A 302 -21.85 -1.91 -12.49
C ILE A 302 -22.19 -1.69 -13.98
N LYS A 303 -23.44 -1.31 -14.29
CA LYS A 303 -23.90 -1.16 -15.69
C LYS A 303 -23.15 -0.06 -16.45
N HIS A 304 -22.86 1.04 -15.76
CA HIS A 304 -22.27 2.26 -16.33
C HIS A 304 -20.86 2.55 -15.78
N GLN A 305 -20.14 1.51 -15.37
CA GLN A 305 -18.79 1.64 -14.84
C GLN A 305 -17.91 2.43 -15.83
N PRO A 306 -17.24 3.53 -15.43
CA PRO A 306 -16.39 4.27 -16.34
C PRO A 306 -15.11 3.49 -16.69
N ILE A 307 -14.72 3.58 -17.95
CA ILE A 307 -13.49 2.99 -18.51
C ILE A 307 -12.64 4.08 -19.16
N LEU A 308 -11.36 3.77 -19.36
CA LEU A 308 -10.44 4.58 -20.15
C LEU A 308 -10.37 4.01 -21.56
N THR A 309 -10.80 4.79 -22.54
CA THR A 309 -10.78 4.40 -23.96
C THR A 309 -9.36 4.46 -24.54
N ASP A 310 -9.16 3.81 -25.68
CA ASP A 310 -7.89 3.86 -26.43
C ASP A 310 -7.58 5.26 -27.00
N GLU A 311 -8.60 6.12 -27.12
CA GLU A 311 -8.47 7.54 -27.44
C GLU A 311 -8.13 8.41 -26.22
N GLY A 312 -8.14 7.86 -25.01
CA GLY A 312 -7.80 8.56 -23.78
C GLY A 312 -8.97 9.24 -23.06
N PHE A 313 -10.21 8.96 -23.46
CA PHE A 313 -11.40 9.49 -22.80
C PHE A 313 -11.83 8.61 -21.62
N ILE A 314 -12.45 9.24 -20.62
CA ILE A 314 -13.14 8.54 -19.55
C ILE A 314 -14.63 8.51 -19.88
N GLU A 315 -15.14 7.32 -20.16
CA GLU A 315 -16.51 7.14 -20.63
C GLU A 315 -17.22 6.03 -19.87
N PRO A 316 -18.52 6.18 -19.58
CA PRO A 316 -19.34 5.09 -19.03
C PRO A 316 -19.40 3.91 -20.00
N MET A 317 -19.34 2.69 -19.47
CA MET A 317 -19.85 1.53 -20.20
C MET A 317 -21.31 1.76 -20.58
N ASN A 318 -21.70 1.36 -21.80
CA ASN A 318 -23.05 1.55 -22.33
C ASN A 318 -23.52 3.02 -22.27
N ILE A 319 -22.71 3.93 -22.84
CA ILE A 319 -22.93 5.39 -22.78
C ILE A 319 -24.32 5.81 -23.28
N GLU A 320 -24.88 5.11 -24.27
CA GLU A 320 -26.21 5.41 -24.84
C GLU A 320 -27.34 5.29 -23.81
N ASP A 321 -27.16 4.41 -22.82
CA ASP A 321 -28.11 4.14 -21.75
C ASP A 321 -27.76 4.87 -20.44
N ALA A 322 -26.64 5.60 -20.40
CA ALA A 322 -26.11 6.18 -19.18
C ALA A 322 -26.96 7.39 -18.73
N PRO A 323 -27.37 7.45 -17.45
CA PRO A 323 -28.17 8.57 -16.97
C PRO A 323 -27.32 9.85 -16.83
N GLY A 324 -27.93 11.03 -16.93
CA GLY A 324 -27.20 12.31 -16.86
C GLY A 324 -26.62 12.64 -15.48
N ASP A 325 -27.10 11.98 -14.42
CA ASP A 325 -26.79 12.22 -13.01
C ASP A 325 -25.86 11.16 -12.41
N MET A 326 -24.99 10.54 -13.23
CA MET A 326 -24.05 9.51 -12.77
C MET A 326 -23.21 9.88 -11.55
N HIS A 327 -22.93 11.17 -11.36
CA HIS A 327 -22.19 11.68 -10.21
C HIS A 327 -22.86 11.35 -8.87
N GLU A 328 -24.18 11.10 -8.84
CA GLU A 328 -24.89 10.68 -7.64
C GLU A 328 -24.41 9.32 -7.13
N PHE A 329 -24.05 8.39 -8.01
CA PHE A 329 -23.61 7.05 -7.61
C PHE A 329 -22.14 6.74 -7.91
N MET A 330 -21.50 7.46 -8.84
CA MET A 330 -20.07 7.31 -9.20
C MET A 330 -19.15 8.33 -8.52
N GLY A 331 -19.71 9.34 -7.84
CA GLY A 331 -18.97 10.51 -7.39
C GLY A 331 -18.63 11.47 -8.53
N ASN A 332 -18.09 12.63 -8.18
CA ASN A 332 -17.76 13.66 -9.16
C ASN A 332 -16.53 13.25 -9.98
N ARG A 333 -16.63 13.42 -11.30
CA ARG A 333 -15.56 13.11 -12.27
C ARG A 333 -14.40 14.10 -12.12
N LEU A 334 -13.18 13.59 -12.10
CA LEU A 334 -11.95 14.39 -12.16
C LEU A 334 -11.60 14.73 -13.63
N PRO A 335 -10.72 15.71 -13.88
CA PRO A 335 -10.23 15.96 -15.24
C PRO A 335 -9.49 14.75 -15.84
N GLU A 336 -9.57 14.58 -17.16
CA GLU A 336 -8.95 13.49 -17.93
C GLU A 336 -7.45 13.39 -17.65
N GLU A 337 -6.78 14.52 -17.48
CA GLU A 337 -5.36 14.58 -17.16
C GLU A 337 -5.01 13.84 -15.85
N VAL A 338 -5.85 13.94 -14.82
CA VAL A 338 -5.65 13.21 -13.57
C VAL A 338 -5.77 11.70 -13.79
N TYR A 339 -6.77 11.28 -14.58
CA TYR A 339 -6.93 9.89 -14.95
C TYR A 339 -5.79 9.37 -15.82
N PHE A 340 -5.21 10.21 -16.69
CA PHE A 340 -4.02 9.85 -17.45
C PHE A 340 -2.85 9.52 -16.53
N TYR A 341 -2.54 10.40 -15.56
CA TYR A 341 -1.47 10.14 -14.58
C TYR A 341 -1.73 8.90 -13.73
N LEU A 342 -2.99 8.70 -13.30
CA LEU A 342 -3.40 7.48 -12.60
C LEU A 342 -3.15 6.25 -13.48
N SER A 343 -3.60 6.27 -14.74
CA SER A 343 -3.54 5.14 -15.68
C SER A 343 -2.12 4.66 -15.97
N ARG A 344 -1.15 5.58 -15.96
CA ARG A 344 0.28 5.31 -16.16
C ARG A 344 1.01 4.94 -14.88
N GLY A 345 0.33 4.96 -13.73
CA GLY A 345 0.91 4.69 -12.42
C GLY A 345 1.82 5.79 -11.88
N VAL A 346 1.72 7.01 -12.44
CA VAL A 346 2.46 8.19 -11.97
C VAL A 346 2.01 8.59 -10.56
N ILE A 347 0.71 8.42 -10.28
CA ILE A 347 0.08 8.74 -9.00
C ILE A 347 -0.73 7.54 -8.48
N GLY A 348 -0.90 7.45 -7.16
CA GLY A 348 -1.81 6.52 -6.51
C GLY A 348 -3.22 7.09 -6.34
N SER A 349 -4.19 6.23 -6.04
CA SER A 349 -5.59 6.64 -5.85
C SER A 349 -5.89 7.21 -4.45
N SER A 350 -5.02 7.06 -3.45
CA SER A 350 -5.38 7.35 -2.04
C SER A 350 -5.92 8.77 -1.79
N VAL A 351 -5.30 9.80 -2.36
CA VAL A 351 -5.78 11.19 -2.22
C VAL A 351 -6.98 11.46 -3.14
N LEU A 352 -7.04 10.78 -4.30
CA LEU A 352 -8.17 10.86 -5.22
C LEU A 352 -9.44 10.27 -4.61
N ASP A 353 -9.34 9.12 -3.94
CA ASP A 353 -10.42 8.48 -3.21
C ASP A 353 -10.96 9.43 -2.14
N MET A 354 -10.07 10.11 -1.41
CA MET A 354 -10.44 11.07 -0.37
C MET A 354 -11.26 12.22 -0.96
N ILE A 355 -10.78 12.85 -2.04
CA ILE A 355 -11.46 14.02 -2.61
C ILE A 355 -12.79 13.65 -3.29
N VAL A 356 -12.84 12.50 -3.99
CA VAL A 356 -14.03 12.01 -4.71
C VAL A 356 -15.11 11.56 -3.72
N SER A 357 -14.75 10.74 -2.72
CA SER A 357 -15.72 10.25 -1.73
C SER A 357 -16.12 11.34 -0.72
N GLY A 358 -15.23 12.27 -0.39
CA GLY A 358 -15.45 13.25 0.68
C GLY A 358 -15.10 12.70 2.07
N GLU A 359 -14.50 11.52 2.18
CA GLU A 359 -14.22 10.86 3.45
C GLU A 359 -12.85 10.18 3.46
N LEU A 360 -12.26 10.08 4.65
CA LEU A 360 -11.10 9.24 4.95
C LEU A 360 -11.44 8.38 6.18
N HIS A 361 -11.38 7.06 6.04
CA HIS A 361 -11.60 6.14 7.15
C HIS A 361 -10.26 5.71 7.73
N GLU A 362 -10.00 6.06 8.99
CA GLU A 362 -8.88 5.51 9.73
C GLU A 362 -9.24 4.13 10.26
N LEU A 363 -8.38 3.16 9.95
CA LEU A 363 -8.55 1.78 10.38
C LEU A 363 -7.78 1.52 11.67
N PRO A 364 -8.20 0.54 12.50
CA PRO A 364 -7.44 0.12 13.66
C PRO A 364 -6.01 -0.32 13.25
N PRO A 365 -4.97 0.10 14.00
CA PRO A 365 -3.60 -0.38 13.76
C PRO A 365 -3.47 -1.90 14.00
N LEU A 366 -2.31 -2.46 13.66
CA LEU A 366 -2.09 -3.91 13.71
C LEU A 366 -2.17 -4.50 15.13
N ASP A 367 -1.96 -3.68 16.17
CA ASP A 367 -2.13 -4.06 17.59
C ASP A 367 -3.57 -3.91 18.13
N ALA A 368 -4.54 -3.64 17.24
CA ALA A 368 -5.96 -3.38 17.53
C ALA A 368 -6.28 -2.01 18.16
N GLY A 369 -5.32 -1.09 18.26
CA GLY A 369 -5.56 0.28 18.72
C GLY A 369 -5.69 0.41 20.24
N GLU A 370 -5.08 -0.54 20.98
CA GLU A 370 -4.93 -0.49 22.43
C GLU A 370 -4.00 0.64 22.89
N ASN A 371 -2.99 0.97 22.07
CA ASN A 371 -2.02 2.01 22.42
C ASN A 371 -2.48 3.42 21.99
N GLU A 372 -2.54 4.36 22.94
CA GLU A 372 -2.93 5.75 22.68
C GLU A 372 -1.93 6.53 21.80
N SER A 373 -0.66 6.12 21.74
CA SER A 373 0.37 6.80 20.95
C SER A 373 0.02 6.89 19.46
N TYR A 374 -0.63 5.86 18.92
CA TYR A 374 -1.11 5.86 17.54
C TYR A 374 -2.22 6.91 17.34
N ARG A 375 -3.14 7.07 18.31
CA ARG A 375 -4.21 8.09 18.22
C ARG A 375 -3.65 9.50 18.25
N VAL A 376 -2.68 9.77 19.14
CA VAL A 376 -1.98 11.06 19.19
C VAL A 376 -1.24 11.35 17.88
N PHE A 377 -0.61 10.31 17.29
CA PHE A 377 0.07 10.45 16.00
C PHE A 377 -0.88 10.87 14.87
N LEU A 378 -2.11 10.34 14.83
CA LEU A 378 -3.10 10.69 13.81
C LEU A 378 -3.48 12.18 13.79
N GLU A 379 -3.43 12.86 14.93
CA GLU A 379 -3.70 14.30 15.00
C GLU A 379 -2.59 15.09 14.30
N GLY A 380 -1.33 14.64 14.39
CA GLY A 380 -0.18 15.25 13.73
C GLY A 380 -0.16 15.10 12.20
N LEU A 381 -0.93 14.15 11.65
CA LEU A 381 -0.98 13.90 10.20
C LEU A 381 -1.91 14.83 9.42
N GLN A 382 -2.79 15.56 10.11
CA GLN A 382 -3.78 16.41 9.45
C GLN A 382 -3.13 17.47 8.56
N THR A 383 -1.99 18.03 8.98
CA THR A 383 -1.24 19.01 8.19
C THR A 383 -0.78 18.44 6.84
N VAL A 384 -0.20 17.23 6.84
CA VAL A 384 0.28 16.58 5.61
C VAL A 384 -0.89 16.28 4.67
N ARG A 385 -2.00 15.78 5.22
CA ARG A 385 -3.21 15.48 4.44
C ARG A 385 -3.83 16.72 3.83
N ALA A 386 -3.89 17.81 4.59
CA ALA A 386 -4.36 19.10 4.10
C ALA A 386 -3.45 19.64 2.98
N GLN A 387 -2.13 19.54 3.12
CA GLN A 387 -1.18 19.89 2.06
C GLN A 387 -1.39 19.06 0.78
N SER A 388 -1.53 17.74 0.92
CA SER A 388 -1.79 16.85 -0.22
C SER A 388 -3.10 17.18 -0.95
N LEU A 389 -4.19 17.41 -0.22
CA LEU A 389 -5.46 17.83 -0.80
C LEU A 389 -5.37 19.20 -1.48
N ALA A 390 -4.68 20.16 -0.85
CA ALA A 390 -4.50 21.50 -1.39
C ALA A 390 -3.74 21.50 -2.72
N LEU A 391 -2.65 20.72 -2.81
CA LEU A 391 -1.87 20.55 -4.04
C LEU A 391 -2.68 19.87 -5.15
N LEU A 392 -3.51 18.88 -4.80
CA LEU A 392 -4.38 18.22 -5.76
C LEU A 392 -5.48 19.15 -6.24
N SER A 393 -6.12 19.90 -5.35
CA SER A 393 -7.30 20.70 -5.65
C SER A 393 -6.98 21.98 -6.42
N GLN A 394 -5.82 22.59 -6.17
CA GLN A 394 -5.40 23.87 -6.75
C GLN A 394 -5.50 23.94 -8.28
N PRO A 395 -5.01 22.96 -9.07
CA PRO A 395 -5.11 23.00 -10.53
C PRO A 395 -6.49 22.56 -11.06
N LEU A 396 -7.41 22.13 -10.18
CA LEU A 396 -8.75 21.68 -10.58
C LEU A 396 -9.74 22.86 -10.60
N GLN A 397 -10.95 22.58 -11.09
CA GLN A 397 -12.05 23.54 -11.04
C GLN A 397 -12.35 23.96 -9.58
N HIS A 398 -12.64 25.25 -9.37
CA HIS A 398 -12.72 25.89 -8.05
C HIS A 398 -13.60 25.17 -7.02
N TRP A 399 -14.63 24.44 -7.43
CA TRP A 399 -15.47 23.65 -6.53
C TRP A 399 -14.64 22.67 -5.68
N TRP A 400 -13.64 22.03 -6.28
CA TRP A 400 -12.76 21.07 -5.61
C TRP A 400 -11.96 21.69 -4.47
N ASN A 401 -11.63 22.99 -4.51
CA ASN A 401 -10.92 23.69 -3.42
C ASN A 401 -11.75 23.80 -2.14
N SER A 402 -13.07 23.62 -2.23
CA SER A 402 -14.01 23.76 -1.11
C SER A 402 -14.75 22.47 -0.77
N ARG A 403 -14.37 21.35 -1.41
CA ARG A 403 -14.99 20.04 -1.15
C ARG A 403 -14.76 19.66 0.31
N LYS A 404 -15.85 19.41 1.04
CA LYS A 404 -15.78 18.98 2.45
C LYS A 404 -15.23 17.56 2.51
N ILE A 405 -14.21 17.36 3.34
CA ILE A 405 -13.60 16.07 3.60
C ILE A 405 -13.69 15.77 5.10
N SER A 406 -14.18 14.59 5.44
CA SER A 406 -14.33 14.12 6.83
C SER A 406 -13.45 12.91 7.11
N VAL A 407 -12.68 12.95 8.20
CA VAL A 407 -11.94 11.80 8.73
C VAL A 407 -12.83 11.07 9.73
N ILE A 408 -13.09 9.80 9.46
CA ILE A 408 -13.87 8.90 10.33
C ILE A 408 -12.89 7.97 11.02
N TYR A 409 -12.83 8.06 12.34
CA TYR A 409 -11.94 7.23 13.15
C TYR A 409 -12.65 5.97 13.61
N TRP A 410 -11.98 4.81 13.54
CA TRP A 410 -12.54 3.54 14.02
C TRP A 410 -13.00 3.60 15.49
N TYR A 411 -12.35 4.43 16.31
CA TYR A 411 -12.67 4.62 17.73
C TYR A 411 -13.67 5.75 18.02
N ASP A 412 -14.05 6.56 17.02
CA ASP A 412 -14.92 7.73 17.20
C ASP A 412 -15.78 7.99 15.95
N LYS A 413 -16.43 6.94 15.42
CA LYS A 413 -17.23 7.00 14.19
C LYS A 413 -18.36 8.05 14.22
N PRO A 414 -19.10 8.25 15.34
CA PRO A 414 -20.19 9.23 15.39
C PRO A 414 -19.73 10.69 15.26
N ASN A 415 -18.43 10.97 15.43
CA ASN A 415 -17.88 12.32 15.39
C ASN A 415 -16.78 12.46 14.32
N PRO A 416 -17.13 12.49 13.02
CA PRO A 416 -16.15 12.72 11.96
C PRO A 416 -15.44 14.08 12.12
N ARG A 417 -14.12 14.12 11.89
CA ARG A 417 -13.32 15.35 11.98
C ARG A 417 -13.06 15.96 10.61
N PRO A 418 -13.26 17.26 10.38
CA PRO A 418 -13.03 17.86 9.07
C PRO A 418 -11.53 18.01 8.77
N VAL A 419 -11.13 17.80 7.50
CA VAL A 419 -9.82 18.22 6.99
C VAL A 419 -9.95 19.60 6.34
N ILE A 420 -9.29 20.60 6.90
CA ILE A 420 -9.32 21.98 6.40
C ILE A 420 -8.09 22.21 5.52
N TYR A 421 -8.30 22.35 4.21
CA TYR A 421 -7.22 22.58 3.23
C TYR A 421 -7.49 23.76 2.28
N LYS A 422 -8.71 24.29 2.25
CA LYS A 422 -9.10 25.43 1.40
C LYS A 422 -8.18 26.63 1.54
N ASP A 423 -7.75 26.92 2.78
CA ASP A 423 -6.90 28.08 3.08
C ASP A 423 -5.45 27.89 2.59
N LEU A 424 -5.07 26.66 2.23
CA LEU A 424 -3.74 26.33 1.69
C LEU A 424 -3.72 26.32 0.15
N SER A 425 -4.83 25.95 -0.50
CA SER A 425 -4.89 25.68 -1.95
C SER A 425 -4.45 26.84 -2.84
N GLY A 426 -4.51 28.11 -2.39
CA GLY A 426 -4.15 29.27 -3.21
C GLY A 426 -2.72 29.80 -3.03
N GLY A 427 -1.93 29.25 -2.10
CA GLY A 427 -0.56 29.74 -1.84
C GLY A 427 0.51 28.65 -1.76
N LEU A 428 0.10 27.38 -1.68
CA LEU A 428 1.02 26.28 -1.47
C LEU A 428 1.88 26.00 -2.71
N TYR A 429 1.27 25.99 -3.90
CA TYR A 429 2.01 25.85 -5.16
C TYR A 429 2.97 27.02 -5.37
N GLU A 430 2.47 28.24 -5.16
CA GLU A 430 3.22 29.50 -5.31
C GLU A 430 4.45 29.51 -4.40
N SER A 431 4.33 28.99 -3.18
CA SER A 431 5.44 28.88 -2.22
C SER A 431 6.59 27.97 -2.71
N THR A 432 6.31 27.13 -3.71
CA THR A 432 7.26 26.18 -4.30
C THR A 432 7.66 26.53 -5.75
N SER A 433 7.17 27.66 -6.27
CA SER A 433 7.35 28.07 -7.67
C SER A 433 8.79 28.43 -8.05
N SER A 434 9.67 28.63 -7.07
CA SER A 434 11.11 28.85 -7.26
C SER A 434 11.89 27.59 -7.65
N TRP A 435 11.25 26.42 -7.63
CA TRP A 435 11.83 25.13 -8.00
C TRP A 435 11.44 24.72 -9.43
N ASN A 436 12.27 25.09 -10.41
CA ASN A 436 12.25 24.56 -11.77
C ASN A 436 13.70 24.33 -12.26
N VAL A 437 14.46 23.56 -11.49
CA VAL A 437 15.90 23.37 -11.69
C VAL A 437 16.17 22.37 -12.81
N LYS A 438 17.01 22.77 -13.76
CA LYS A 438 17.41 21.96 -14.92
C LYS A 438 18.61 21.07 -14.62
N GLU A 439 18.73 19.98 -15.38
CA GLU A 439 19.80 18.99 -15.25
C GLU A 439 21.19 19.61 -15.42
N SER A 440 21.33 20.63 -16.27
CA SER A 440 22.57 21.40 -16.45
C SER A 440 23.10 22.04 -15.16
N VAL A 441 22.24 22.26 -14.16
CA VAL A 441 22.62 22.85 -12.87
C VAL A 441 23.20 21.79 -11.92
N PHE A 442 22.62 20.58 -11.91
CA PHE A 442 22.91 19.58 -10.88
C PHE A 442 23.63 18.32 -11.38
N ALA A 443 23.65 18.03 -12.68
CA ALA A 443 24.14 16.75 -13.23
C ALA A 443 25.57 16.41 -12.78
N ASN A 444 26.49 17.38 -12.85
CA ASN A 444 27.87 17.17 -12.44
C ASN A 444 28.00 16.88 -10.93
N ALA A 445 27.20 17.56 -10.11
CA ALA A 445 27.20 17.37 -8.66
C ALA A 445 26.54 16.04 -8.27
N LEU A 446 25.48 15.64 -8.99
CA LEU A 446 24.81 14.36 -8.80
C LEU A 446 25.72 13.19 -9.18
N ALA A 447 26.45 13.29 -10.29
CA ALA A 447 27.34 12.22 -10.77
C ALA A 447 28.51 11.89 -9.82
N VAL A 448 28.90 12.85 -8.96
CA VAL A 448 29.91 12.63 -7.92
C VAL A 448 29.29 12.29 -6.56
N HIS A 449 27.95 12.33 -6.44
CA HIS A 449 27.26 11.95 -5.23
C HIS A 449 27.28 10.42 -5.08
N PRO A 450 27.64 9.87 -3.89
CA PRO A 450 27.71 8.43 -3.73
C PRO A 450 26.39 7.72 -4.09
N GLY A 451 26.51 6.64 -4.86
CA GLY A 451 25.36 5.85 -5.32
C GLY A 451 24.43 6.55 -6.32
N ASN A 452 24.71 7.80 -6.73
CA ASN A 452 23.82 8.63 -7.54
C ASN A 452 22.40 8.76 -6.98
N SER A 453 22.23 8.66 -5.65
CA SER A 453 20.90 8.68 -5.04
C SER A 453 20.27 10.07 -5.14
N LEU A 454 19.05 10.14 -5.68
CA LEU A 454 18.31 11.40 -5.81
C LEU A 454 17.82 11.94 -4.45
N LEU A 455 17.41 11.06 -3.53
CA LEU A 455 16.91 11.49 -2.22
C LEU A 455 18.05 12.07 -1.37
N GLY A 456 19.15 11.33 -1.21
CA GLY A 456 20.37 11.82 -0.56
C GLY A 456 20.87 13.13 -1.17
N PHE A 457 20.96 13.19 -2.49
CA PHE A 457 21.42 14.39 -3.22
C PHE A 457 20.52 15.60 -3.00
N SER A 458 19.20 15.40 -2.95
CA SER A 458 18.23 16.51 -2.77
C SER A 458 18.45 17.30 -1.47
N VAL A 459 19.09 16.68 -0.47
CA VAL A 459 19.47 17.34 0.79
C VAL A 459 20.95 17.71 0.80
N ILE A 460 21.84 16.74 0.56
CA ILE A 460 23.29 16.92 0.70
C ILE A 460 23.82 17.92 -0.33
N GLY A 461 23.29 17.92 -1.56
CA GLY A 461 23.70 18.85 -2.61
C GLY A 461 23.50 20.31 -2.20
N LEU A 462 22.47 20.62 -1.42
CA LEU A 462 22.20 21.99 -0.95
C LEU A 462 23.13 22.47 0.18
N THR A 463 24.07 21.63 0.63
CA THR A 463 25.14 22.09 1.53
C THR A 463 26.17 22.96 0.80
N ASP A 464 26.32 22.77 -0.52
CA ASP A 464 27.08 23.65 -1.38
C ASP A 464 26.25 24.92 -1.67
N LYS A 465 26.73 26.06 -1.15
CA LYS A 465 26.07 27.36 -1.29
C LYS A 465 26.01 27.82 -2.75
N ASP A 466 27.00 27.48 -3.56
CA ASP A 466 27.04 27.87 -4.97
C ASP A 466 26.00 27.08 -5.77
N LEU A 467 25.84 25.78 -5.45
CA LEU A 467 24.77 24.98 -6.03
C LEU A 467 23.40 25.47 -5.56
N ALA A 468 23.20 25.66 -4.25
CA ALA A 468 21.93 26.14 -3.69
C ALA A 468 21.48 27.46 -4.33
N ALA A 469 22.39 28.44 -4.48
CA ALA A 469 22.08 29.70 -5.16
C ALA A 469 21.61 29.51 -6.61
N LYS A 470 22.18 28.54 -7.33
CA LYS A 470 21.78 28.22 -8.73
C LYS A 470 20.45 27.48 -8.81
N THR A 471 19.95 26.90 -7.72
CA THR A 471 18.66 26.22 -7.72
C THR A 471 17.46 27.16 -7.65
N LEU A 472 17.66 28.45 -7.32
CA LEU A 472 16.61 29.48 -7.36
C LEU A 472 16.23 29.77 -8.82
N THR A 473 15.37 28.93 -9.40
CA THR A 473 15.02 28.93 -10.82
C THR A 473 13.50 28.92 -10.96
N PRO A 474 12.86 30.09 -11.17
CA PRO A 474 11.44 30.11 -11.47
C PRO A 474 11.15 29.45 -12.81
N LYS A 475 9.92 28.95 -12.98
CA LYS A 475 9.46 28.38 -14.25
C LYS A 475 9.63 29.36 -15.42
N VAL A 476 10.14 28.84 -16.54
CA VAL A 476 10.16 29.52 -17.84
C VAL A 476 9.38 28.67 -18.85
N HIS A 477 8.37 29.26 -19.50
CA HIS A 477 7.44 28.53 -20.38
C HIS A 477 8.10 27.75 -21.52
N ASP A 478 9.20 28.28 -22.08
CA ASP A 478 9.91 27.65 -23.20
C ASP A 478 11.00 26.64 -22.76
N ASN A 479 11.19 26.45 -21.45
CA ASN A 479 12.25 25.61 -20.89
C ASN A 479 11.75 24.75 -19.72
N LEU A 480 10.77 23.89 -20.02
CA LEU A 480 10.16 22.99 -19.04
C LEU A 480 11.10 21.84 -18.63
N LEU A 481 10.82 21.20 -17.49
CA LEU A 481 11.50 19.98 -17.05
C LEU A 481 11.21 18.82 -18.03
N LYS A 482 12.23 18.06 -18.41
CA LYS A 482 12.17 17.03 -19.46
C LYS A 482 12.57 15.64 -18.97
N THR A 483 13.63 15.53 -18.18
CA THR A 483 14.15 14.22 -17.76
C THR A 483 13.52 13.72 -16.47
N THR A 484 13.57 12.41 -16.22
CA THR A 484 13.10 11.81 -14.96
C THR A 484 13.78 12.45 -13.75
N ASN A 485 15.10 12.67 -13.81
CA ASN A 485 15.87 13.24 -12.71
C ASN A 485 15.48 14.70 -12.44
N GLU A 486 15.24 15.49 -13.49
CA GLU A 486 14.72 16.86 -13.37
C GLU A 486 13.39 16.86 -12.63
N VAL A 487 12.45 16.02 -13.03
CA VAL A 487 11.12 15.95 -12.38
C VAL A 487 11.24 15.47 -10.94
N ALA A 488 11.98 14.38 -10.69
CA ALA A 488 12.12 13.77 -9.38
C ALA A 488 12.78 14.71 -8.36
N LEU A 489 13.91 15.34 -8.70
CA LEU A 489 14.60 16.25 -7.77
C LEU A 489 13.77 17.51 -7.48
N ASN A 490 13.08 18.06 -8.47
CA ASN A 490 12.17 19.18 -8.22
C ASN A 490 11.01 18.76 -7.30
N VAL A 491 10.46 17.54 -7.44
CA VAL A 491 9.46 17.02 -6.48
C VAL A 491 10.04 16.89 -5.08
N PHE A 492 11.27 16.39 -4.94
CA PHE A 492 11.91 16.23 -3.63
C PHE A 492 12.20 17.57 -2.97
N TRP A 493 12.79 18.54 -3.69
CA TRP A 493 13.06 19.87 -3.13
C TRP A 493 11.78 20.61 -2.73
N ARG A 494 10.74 20.57 -3.56
CA ARG A 494 9.43 21.14 -3.20
C ARG A 494 8.86 20.47 -1.96
N THR A 495 8.90 19.14 -1.90
CA THR A 495 8.44 18.39 -0.73
C THR A 495 9.23 18.76 0.53
N LEU A 496 10.56 18.76 0.46
CA LEU A 496 11.44 19.12 1.57
C LEU A 496 11.21 20.57 2.05
N GLY A 497 10.91 21.49 1.14
CA GLY A 497 10.48 22.86 1.45
C GLY A 497 9.14 22.88 2.22
N LEU A 498 8.12 22.18 1.71
CA LEU A 498 6.81 22.05 2.38
C LEU A 498 6.90 21.35 3.74
N ARG A 499 7.87 20.46 3.90
CA ARG A 499 8.20 19.77 5.15
C ARG A 499 9.18 20.58 6.01
N GLY A 500 9.58 21.79 5.62
CA GLY A 500 10.38 22.71 6.43
C GLY A 500 11.83 22.24 6.67
N PHE A 501 12.37 21.38 5.82
CA PHE A 501 13.80 21.04 5.78
C PHE A 501 14.59 22.07 4.95
N ILE A 502 13.93 22.72 3.99
CA ILE A 502 14.52 23.76 3.14
C ILE A 502 13.69 25.03 3.31
N ASP A 503 14.35 26.19 3.35
CA ASP A 503 13.68 27.49 3.39
C ASP A 503 13.41 28.04 1.97
N LYS A 504 12.81 29.22 1.91
CA LYS A 504 12.48 29.92 0.66
C LYS A 504 13.71 30.35 -0.16
N ASP A 505 14.87 30.44 0.47
CA ASP A 505 16.14 30.84 -0.15
C ASP A 505 16.94 29.62 -0.61
N HIS A 506 16.30 28.43 -0.60
CA HIS A 506 16.85 27.14 -0.98
C HIS A 506 17.99 26.67 -0.07
N LEU A 507 18.01 27.16 1.18
CA LEU A 507 19.00 26.80 2.18
C LEU A 507 18.42 25.81 3.20
N LEU A 508 19.30 24.97 3.75
CA LEU A 508 18.92 24.01 4.78
C LEU A 508 18.52 24.73 6.08
N THR A 509 17.29 24.47 6.54
CA THR A 509 16.81 24.90 7.86
C THR A 509 17.55 24.16 8.97
N PRO A 510 17.33 24.47 10.27
CA PRO A 510 17.88 23.64 11.35
C PRO A 510 17.51 22.16 11.22
N TRP A 511 16.28 21.83 10.82
CA TRP A 511 15.87 20.46 10.52
C TRP A 511 16.56 19.92 9.26
N GLY A 512 16.75 20.75 8.23
CA GLY A 512 17.51 20.39 7.03
C GLY A 512 18.95 19.98 7.34
N LYS A 513 19.63 20.69 8.26
CA LYS A 513 20.98 20.38 8.70
C LYS A 513 21.05 19.07 9.50
N VAL A 514 20.05 18.83 10.36
CA VAL A 514 19.89 17.54 11.06
C VAL A 514 19.79 16.39 10.06
N LEU A 515 18.90 16.53 9.06
CA LEU A 515 18.72 15.51 8.02
C LEU A 515 19.97 15.33 7.16
N SER A 516 20.59 16.42 6.72
CA SER A 516 21.81 16.38 5.90
C SER A 516 22.97 15.70 6.62
N THR A 517 23.14 15.97 7.92
CA THR A 517 24.20 15.35 8.72
C THR A 517 23.94 13.86 8.89
N ALA A 518 22.68 13.47 9.11
CA ALA A 518 22.31 12.07 9.23
C ALA A 518 22.56 11.31 7.92
N LEU A 519 22.08 11.83 6.79
CA LEU A 519 22.28 11.22 5.47
C LEU A 519 23.78 11.15 5.10
N GLY A 520 24.55 12.20 5.38
CA GLY A 520 26.00 12.22 5.10
C GLY A 520 26.82 11.24 5.94
N THR A 521 26.25 10.62 6.97
CA THR A 521 26.90 9.60 7.80
C THR A 521 26.67 8.18 7.27
N LEU A 522 25.71 7.98 6.37
CA LEU A 522 25.35 6.66 5.87
C LEU A 522 26.42 6.08 4.94
N ASP A 523 26.58 4.76 4.98
CA ASP A 523 27.22 4.03 3.88
C ASP A 523 26.21 3.90 2.73
N PRO A 524 26.52 4.38 1.52
CA PRO A 524 25.63 4.26 0.36
C PRO A 524 25.24 2.81 0.04
N ASN A 525 26.11 1.85 0.32
CA ASN A 525 25.85 0.42 0.07
C ASN A 525 24.81 -0.17 1.02
N ASP A 526 24.48 0.54 2.10
CA ASP A 526 23.45 0.10 3.03
C ASP A 526 22.03 0.44 2.57
N GLU A 527 21.81 1.27 1.54
CA GLU A 527 20.45 1.60 1.06
C GLU A 527 19.52 2.11 2.20
N LEU A 528 20.05 2.86 3.16
CA LEU A 528 19.36 3.30 4.38
C LEU A 528 18.77 4.72 4.28
N GLU A 529 18.82 5.36 3.12
CA GLU A 529 18.41 6.77 2.98
C GLU A 529 16.92 6.99 3.27
N GLU A 530 16.03 6.14 2.74
CA GLU A 530 14.60 6.22 3.03
C GLU A 530 14.31 6.02 4.53
N ALA A 531 14.98 5.04 5.14
CA ALA A 531 14.87 4.75 6.57
C ALA A 531 15.36 5.93 7.43
N CYS A 532 16.46 6.57 7.03
CA CYS A 532 17.02 7.74 7.69
C CYS A 532 16.08 8.95 7.56
N TYR A 533 15.60 9.26 6.36
CA TYR A 533 14.64 10.34 6.14
C TYR A 533 13.36 10.14 6.97
N LEU A 534 12.81 8.92 6.95
CA LEU A 534 11.64 8.57 7.75
C LEU A 534 11.91 8.67 9.26
N GLY A 535 13.10 8.26 9.71
CA GLY A 535 13.53 8.40 11.11
C GLY A 535 13.57 9.86 11.57
N ILE A 536 14.07 10.78 10.74
CA ILE A 536 14.09 12.21 11.05
C ILE A 536 12.67 12.82 11.02
N GLU A 537 11.81 12.41 10.08
CA GLU A 537 10.39 12.82 10.08
C GLU A 537 9.65 12.34 11.35
N LEU A 538 9.90 11.10 11.79
CA LEU A 538 9.33 10.55 13.03
C LEU A 538 9.89 11.21 14.29
N LEU A 539 11.18 11.60 14.28
CA LEU A 539 11.78 12.40 15.34
C LEU A 539 11.12 13.79 15.43
N LYS A 540 10.95 14.46 14.29
CA LYS A 540 10.27 15.75 14.19
C LYS A 540 8.80 15.67 14.63
N ALA A 541 8.13 14.56 14.33
CA ALA A 541 6.77 14.25 14.80
C ALA A 541 6.72 13.81 16.28
N LYS A 542 7.86 13.75 16.99
CA LYS A 542 7.99 13.28 18.38
C LYS A 542 7.52 11.83 18.59
N MET A 543 7.52 11.03 17.53
CA MET A 543 7.14 9.62 17.54
C MET A 543 8.34 8.68 17.67
N LEU A 544 9.54 9.13 17.29
CA LEU A 544 10.77 8.41 17.59
C LEU A 544 11.18 8.66 19.06
N ARG A 545 10.62 7.87 19.96
CA ARG A 545 10.87 7.90 21.42
C ARG A 545 10.67 6.53 22.04
N ALA A 546 11.20 6.31 23.24
CA ALA A 546 10.86 5.13 24.04
C ALA A 546 9.38 5.19 24.47
N ASP A 547 8.69 4.05 24.45
CA ASP A 547 7.28 3.98 24.88
C ASP A 547 7.19 3.45 26.30
N VAL A 548 6.87 4.38 27.20
CA VAL A 548 6.82 4.14 28.65
C VAL A 548 5.77 3.08 29.00
N ASN A 549 4.69 2.98 28.23
CA ASN A 549 3.59 2.05 28.50
C ASN A 549 3.95 0.60 28.19
N THR A 550 5.06 0.38 27.48
CA THR A 550 5.43 -0.94 27.00
C THR A 550 6.82 -1.39 27.44
N LEU A 551 7.46 -0.66 28.36
CA LEU A 551 8.82 -0.95 28.83
C LEU A 551 8.91 -2.29 29.58
N ASN A 552 7.82 -2.75 30.18
CA ASN A 552 7.75 -4.04 30.88
C ASN A 552 7.98 -5.26 29.94
N GLN A 553 7.90 -5.07 28.62
CA GLN A 553 8.17 -6.10 27.61
C GLN A 553 9.65 -6.18 27.19
N TYR A 554 10.52 -5.42 27.85
CA TYR A 554 11.97 -5.38 27.62
C TYR A 554 12.71 -5.90 28.86
N SER A 555 13.90 -6.46 28.65
CA SER A 555 14.75 -6.99 29.71
C SER A 555 15.53 -5.90 30.46
N GLY A 556 15.97 -6.21 31.68
CA GLY A 556 16.83 -5.34 32.49
C GLY A 556 16.13 -4.31 33.37
N ARG A 557 16.91 -3.35 33.85
CA ARG A 557 16.42 -2.24 34.69
C ARG A 557 15.67 -1.23 33.83
N ASP A 558 14.95 -0.30 34.46
CA ASP A 558 14.16 0.69 33.74
C ASP A 558 14.96 1.53 32.73
N SER A 559 16.24 1.81 33.00
CA SER A 559 17.13 2.46 32.04
C SER A 559 17.43 1.57 30.82
N ASP A 560 17.78 0.30 31.05
CA ASP A 560 18.10 -0.67 30.00
C ASP A 560 16.87 -0.87 29.07
N ARG A 561 15.68 -1.00 29.66
CA ARG A 561 14.40 -1.11 28.95
C ARG A 561 14.12 0.09 28.05
N ARG A 562 14.35 1.31 28.54
CA ARG A 562 14.14 2.55 27.76
C ARG A 562 15.09 2.63 26.57
N TYR A 563 16.36 2.30 26.77
CA TYR A 563 17.36 2.35 25.71
C TYR A 563 17.11 1.27 24.66
N CYS A 564 16.83 0.03 25.08
CA CYS A 564 16.47 -1.05 24.18
C CYS A 564 15.22 -0.70 23.34
N SER A 565 14.18 -0.15 23.96
CA SER A 565 12.98 0.32 23.24
C SER A 565 13.29 1.37 22.19
N LEU A 566 14.11 2.37 22.52
CA LEU A 566 14.46 3.43 21.58
C LEU A 566 15.30 2.91 20.40
N ILE A 567 16.30 2.08 20.67
CA ILE A 567 17.21 1.53 19.66
C ILE A 567 16.49 0.55 18.72
N SER A 568 15.67 -0.35 19.27
CA SER A 568 14.87 -1.29 18.47
C SER A 568 13.82 -0.60 17.60
N ARG A 569 13.27 0.54 18.04
CA ARG A 569 12.41 1.39 17.20
C ARG A 569 13.15 2.00 16.02
N VAL A 570 14.36 2.51 16.20
CA VAL A 570 15.19 2.95 15.06
C VAL A 570 15.45 1.80 14.10
N ALA A 571 15.77 0.61 14.62
CA ALA A 571 16.00 -0.57 13.81
C ALA A 571 14.76 -1.01 13.01
N SER A 572 13.53 -0.78 13.50
CA SER A 572 12.28 -1.05 12.77
C SER A 572 12.09 -0.22 11.49
N LEU A 573 12.91 0.81 11.25
CA LEU A 573 12.88 1.59 10.00
C LEU A 573 13.61 0.86 8.86
N GLY A 574 14.54 -0.04 9.19
CA GLY A 574 15.31 -0.82 8.23
C GLY A 574 14.73 -2.21 7.98
N LYS A 575 15.26 -2.89 6.95
CA LYS A 575 14.79 -4.21 6.50
C LYS A 575 15.68 -5.33 7.02
N LEU A 576 15.06 -6.41 7.48
CA LEU A 576 15.74 -7.68 7.75
C LEU A 576 15.85 -8.45 6.43
N ARG A 577 17.05 -8.83 6.01
CA ARG A 577 17.23 -9.68 4.84
C ARG A 577 16.83 -11.10 5.22
N HIS A 578 15.87 -11.64 4.49
CA HIS A 578 15.24 -12.92 4.78
C HIS A 578 15.11 -13.75 3.51
N ASN A 579 15.19 -15.07 3.65
CA ASN A 579 14.94 -16.00 2.57
C ASN A 579 13.50 -15.87 2.06
N SER A 580 13.25 -16.25 0.81
CA SER A 580 11.90 -16.17 0.21
C SER A 580 10.96 -17.25 0.75
N ILE A 581 10.61 -17.16 2.03
CA ILE A 581 9.74 -18.05 2.78
C ILE A 581 9.06 -17.26 3.89
N GLY A 582 7.97 -17.79 4.44
CA GLY A 582 7.31 -17.20 5.60
C GLY A 582 8.26 -17.04 6.80
N TYR A 583 8.12 -15.91 7.49
CA TYR A 583 8.91 -15.61 8.67
C TYR A 583 8.78 -16.69 9.75
N THR A 584 9.90 -17.02 10.38
CA THR A 584 9.94 -17.83 11.60
C THR A 584 10.85 -17.13 12.58
N GLY A 585 10.35 -16.85 13.78
CA GLY A 585 11.15 -16.22 14.82
C GLY A 585 10.29 -15.57 15.90
N PRO A 586 10.93 -14.82 16.82
CA PRO A 586 10.25 -14.07 17.87
C PRO A 586 9.30 -13.03 17.28
N LEU A 587 8.26 -12.68 18.04
CA LEU A 587 7.31 -11.61 17.71
C LEU A 587 7.38 -10.51 18.76
N SER A 588 7.00 -9.28 18.39
CA SER A 588 6.93 -8.17 19.33
C SER A 588 5.73 -7.28 19.06
N ARG A 589 4.76 -7.31 19.98
CA ARG A 589 3.55 -6.49 19.88
C ARG A 589 3.85 -4.99 19.87
N THR A 590 4.86 -4.56 20.61
CA THR A 590 5.23 -3.13 20.74
C THR A 590 5.87 -2.57 19.49
N LEU A 591 6.71 -3.38 18.83
CA LEU A 591 7.30 -3.02 17.54
C LEU A 591 6.28 -3.14 16.41
N LEU A 592 5.28 -4.02 16.53
CA LEU A 592 4.13 -4.05 15.61
C LEU A 592 3.29 -2.76 15.68
N THR A 593 3.02 -2.25 16.88
CA THR A 593 2.37 -0.93 17.06
C THR A 593 3.20 0.16 16.38
N TYR A 594 4.52 0.19 16.63
CA TYR A 594 5.40 1.18 16.02
C TYR A 594 5.49 1.05 14.50
N ASN A 595 5.46 -0.18 13.97
CA ASN A 595 5.39 -0.44 12.53
C ASN A 595 4.13 0.18 11.90
N SER A 596 2.99 0.16 12.61
CA SER A 596 1.77 0.85 12.12
C SER A 596 1.97 2.37 12.00
N ILE A 597 2.74 2.99 12.90
CA ILE A 597 3.12 4.42 12.81
C ILE A 597 4.05 4.66 11.61
N ILE A 598 5.07 3.81 11.44
CA ILE A 598 6.02 3.87 10.32
C ILE A 598 5.27 3.83 8.99
N ARG A 599 4.42 2.82 8.78
CA ARG A 599 3.64 2.60 7.55
C ARG A 599 2.71 3.76 7.24
N LEU A 600 2.04 4.30 8.26
CA LEU A 600 1.15 5.43 8.05
C LEU A 600 1.93 6.72 7.75
N MET A 601 3.08 6.96 8.38
CA MET A 601 3.95 8.10 8.05
C MET A 601 4.47 7.99 6.61
N SER A 602 5.06 6.85 6.24
CA SER A 602 5.60 6.63 4.88
C SER A 602 4.51 6.84 3.83
N LYS A 603 3.30 6.32 4.07
CA LYS A 603 2.17 6.50 3.13
C LYS A 603 1.74 7.96 2.97
N ASN A 604 1.72 8.75 4.05
CA ASN A 604 1.35 10.15 3.98
C ASN A 604 2.45 10.99 3.29
N LEU A 605 3.72 10.64 3.47
CA LEU A 605 4.84 11.28 2.75
C LEU A 605 4.84 10.91 1.26
N GLU A 606 4.60 9.64 0.92
CA GLU A 606 4.40 9.18 -0.46
C GLU A 606 3.25 9.95 -1.14
N ASN A 607 2.09 10.03 -0.48
CA ASN A 607 0.94 10.76 -0.97
C ASN A 607 1.27 12.24 -1.19
N LEU A 608 2.00 12.89 -0.27
CA LEU A 608 2.41 14.29 -0.43
C LEU A 608 3.31 14.45 -1.66
N MET A 609 4.34 13.61 -1.82
CA MET A 609 5.25 13.67 -2.97
C MET A 609 4.52 13.43 -4.29
N GLN A 610 3.57 12.49 -4.33
CA GLN A 610 2.72 12.26 -5.51
C GLN A 610 1.84 13.48 -5.82
N MET A 611 1.30 14.18 -4.82
CA MET A 611 0.50 15.38 -5.05
C MET A 611 1.36 16.60 -5.44
N VAL A 612 2.59 16.70 -4.94
CA VAL A 612 3.58 17.66 -5.45
C VAL A 612 3.89 17.39 -6.93
N LEU A 613 4.13 16.12 -7.28
CA LEU A 613 4.32 15.69 -8.67
C LEU A 613 3.10 16.01 -9.54
N THR A 614 1.89 15.71 -9.06
CA THR A 614 0.64 16.01 -9.77
C THR A 614 0.50 17.50 -10.02
N SER A 615 0.69 18.32 -8.99
CA SER A 615 0.61 19.79 -9.09
C SER A 615 1.67 20.34 -10.05
N LEU A 616 2.90 19.83 -10.01
CA LEU A 616 3.98 20.19 -10.93
C LEU A 616 3.60 19.90 -12.40
N LEU A 617 3.05 18.71 -12.67
CA LEU A 617 2.66 18.31 -14.02
C LEU A 617 1.46 19.12 -14.53
N MET A 618 0.42 19.30 -13.70
CA MET A 618 -0.82 20.01 -14.10
C MET A 618 -0.62 21.52 -14.25
N ASN A 619 0.31 22.11 -13.50
CA ASN A 619 0.70 23.51 -13.72
C ASN A 619 1.69 23.67 -14.90
N GLY A 620 2.03 22.59 -15.61
CA GLY A 620 2.88 22.64 -16.80
C GLY A 620 4.31 23.06 -16.48
N ASP A 621 4.87 22.60 -15.36
CA ASP A 621 6.27 22.83 -15.01
C ASP A 621 7.22 21.87 -15.76
N ALA A 622 6.67 20.77 -16.26
CA ALA A 622 7.37 19.77 -17.06
C ALA A 622 6.75 19.64 -18.46
N ASP A 623 7.59 19.28 -19.44
CA ASP A 623 7.17 18.85 -20.76
C ASP A 623 6.39 17.54 -20.64
N ARG A 624 5.33 17.40 -21.43
CA ARG A 624 4.40 16.26 -21.40
C ARG A 624 4.20 15.61 -22.76
N ASN A 625 4.63 16.25 -23.85
CA ASN A 625 4.20 15.87 -25.20
C ASN A 625 4.88 14.57 -25.69
N ASP A 626 6.19 14.43 -25.48
CA ASP A 626 6.99 13.34 -26.09
C ASP A 626 7.60 12.41 -25.03
N ARG A 627 6.92 12.21 -23.89
CA ARG A 627 7.45 11.41 -22.78
C ARG A 627 7.04 9.94 -22.83
N THR A 628 8.01 9.06 -22.64
CA THR A 628 7.84 7.59 -22.57
C THR A 628 8.14 7.02 -21.19
N ASP A 629 8.67 7.84 -20.29
CA ASP A 629 9.20 7.49 -18.97
C ASP A 629 8.17 7.60 -17.84
N TRP A 630 6.87 7.75 -18.15
CA TRP A 630 5.79 7.96 -17.17
C TRP A 630 5.81 6.99 -15.98
N LYS A 631 5.98 5.68 -16.27
CA LYS A 631 6.05 4.64 -15.23
C LYS A 631 7.24 4.88 -14.29
N GLN A 632 8.40 5.26 -14.85
CA GLN A 632 9.62 5.49 -14.09
C GLN A 632 9.48 6.70 -13.16
N ILE A 633 8.82 7.78 -13.60
CA ILE A 633 8.58 8.96 -12.76
C ILE A 633 7.80 8.59 -11.50
N GLY A 634 6.70 7.84 -11.64
CA GLY A 634 5.88 7.42 -10.50
C GLY A 634 6.62 6.47 -9.55
N LEU A 635 7.50 5.63 -10.09
CA LEU A 635 8.31 4.69 -9.31
C LEU A 635 9.55 5.33 -8.66
N THR A 636 9.98 6.50 -9.13
CA THR A 636 11.11 7.24 -8.52
C THR A 636 10.75 7.85 -7.16
N ILE A 637 9.46 8.03 -6.86
CA ILE A 637 9.03 8.49 -5.53
C ILE A 637 9.43 7.44 -4.46
N PRO A 638 9.98 7.81 -3.30
CA PRO A 638 10.34 6.85 -2.24
C PRO A 638 9.16 6.02 -1.69
N PHE A 639 9.47 5.03 -0.85
CA PHE A 639 8.50 4.21 -0.10
C PHE A 639 7.64 3.29 -0.98
N VAL A 640 8.26 2.60 -1.93
CA VAL A 640 7.58 1.61 -2.79
C VAL A 640 7.24 0.33 -2.01
N GLU A 641 8.10 -0.07 -1.07
CA GLU A 641 7.97 -1.29 -0.27
C GLU A 641 7.77 -0.96 1.21
N ASP A 642 6.80 -1.59 1.85
CA ASP A 642 6.56 -1.44 3.29
C ASP A 642 7.56 -2.27 4.11
N THR A 643 8.27 -1.61 5.02
CA THR A 643 9.12 -2.27 6.01
C THR A 643 8.27 -3.02 7.05
N ASN A 644 8.73 -4.20 7.47
CA ASN A 644 8.14 -4.98 8.57
C ASN A 644 8.91 -4.79 9.89
N ALA A 645 8.37 -5.28 11.01
CA ALA A 645 9.01 -5.15 12.32
C ALA A 645 10.26 -6.04 12.52
N GLY A 646 10.59 -6.93 11.58
CA GLY A 646 11.57 -8.00 11.75
C GLY A 646 12.95 -7.55 12.21
N LEU A 647 13.51 -6.48 11.62
CA LEU A 647 14.83 -5.97 12.01
C LEU A 647 14.83 -5.38 13.43
N GLY A 648 13.77 -4.66 13.78
CA GLY A 648 13.58 -4.15 15.14
C GLY A 648 13.48 -5.28 16.16
N ILE A 649 12.80 -6.37 15.82
CA ILE A 649 12.69 -7.56 16.67
C ILE A 649 14.07 -8.20 16.84
N ALA A 650 14.85 -8.38 15.76
CA ALA A 650 16.21 -8.92 15.85
C ALA A 650 17.12 -8.10 16.77
N VAL A 651 17.08 -6.76 16.64
CA VAL A 651 17.84 -5.86 17.52
C VAL A 651 17.35 -5.93 18.97
N LYS A 652 16.03 -5.95 19.20
CA LYS A 652 15.45 -6.12 20.54
C LYS A 652 15.93 -7.43 21.17
N THR A 653 15.82 -8.54 20.45
CA THR A 653 16.23 -9.86 20.95
C THR A 653 17.72 -9.88 21.29
N TYR A 654 18.58 -9.35 20.42
CA TYR A 654 20.02 -9.25 20.69
C TYR A 654 20.33 -8.46 21.99
N LEU A 655 19.70 -7.30 22.16
CA LEU A 655 19.93 -6.44 23.32
C LEU A 655 19.32 -7.00 24.61
N ASP A 656 18.15 -7.64 24.54
CA ASP A 656 17.51 -8.29 25.69
C ASP A 656 18.33 -9.49 26.17
N GLU A 657 18.82 -10.33 25.26
CA GLU A 657 19.69 -11.47 25.59
C GLU A 657 20.99 -11.03 26.25
N LEU A 658 21.62 -9.94 25.77
CA LEU A 658 22.77 -9.36 26.45
C LEU A 658 22.41 -8.94 27.87
N THR A 659 21.30 -8.21 28.03
CA THR A 659 20.88 -7.62 29.30
C THR A 659 20.50 -8.67 30.34
N ASN A 660 20.14 -9.89 29.92
CA ASN A 660 19.86 -11.01 30.82
C ASN A 660 21.14 -11.68 31.39
N THR A 661 22.34 -11.24 30.99
CA THR A 661 23.62 -11.79 31.47
C THR A 661 24.23 -10.96 32.61
N GLU A 662 25.15 -11.57 33.38
CA GLU A 662 25.84 -10.89 34.48
C GLU A 662 26.78 -9.76 34.00
N ASP A 663 27.48 -9.98 32.88
CA ASP A 663 28.31 -8.95 32.23
C ASP A 663 27.92 -8.78 30.74
N PRO A 664 26.95 -7.90 30.45
CA PRO A 664 26.46 -7.62 29.09
C PRO A 664 27.48 -6.90 28.19
N THR A 665 28.60 -6.42 28.75
CA THR A 665 29.56 -5.58 28.02
C THR A 665 30.84 -6.32 27.66
N SER A 666 31.11 -7.45 28.32
CA SER A 666 32.31 -8.26 28.06
C SER A 666 32.38 -8.70 26.60
N TYR A 667 33.61 -8.81 26.09
CA TYR A 667 33.86 -9.33 24.75
C TYR A 667 33.33 -10.77 24.60
N GLU A 668 33.55 -11.60 25.63
CA GLU A 668 33.14 -13.02 25.64
C GLU A 668 31.61 -13.16 25.57
N THR A 669 30.86 -12.39 26.37
CA THR A 669 29.39 -12.41 26.34
C THR A 669 28.85 -12.00 24.97
N ARG A 670 29.39 -10.92 24.39
CA ARG A 670 28.95 -10.41 23.09
C ARG A 670 29.31 -11.37 21.96
N LEU A 671 30.51 -11.95 21.99
CA LEU A 671 30.95 -12.99 21.06
C LEU A 671 30.05 -14.22 21.17
N ARG A 672 29.71 -14.64 22.40
CA ARG A 672 28.82 -15.78 22.65
C ARG A 672 27.42 -15.54 22.07
N ILE A 673 26.77 -14.43 22.39
CA ILE A 673 25.42 -14.16 21.87
C ILE A 673 25.41 -14.03 20.35
N GLN A 674 26.50 -13.51 19.76
CA GLN A 674 26.68 -13.42 18.31
C GLN A 674 27.01 -14.76 17.63
N LYS A 675 27.91 -15.57 18.19
CA LYS A 675 28.52 -16.75 17.55
C LYS A 675 28.07 -18.10 18.11
N GLU A 676 27.71 -18.20 19.39
CA GLU A 676 27.15 -19.43 20.01
C GLU A 676 25.67 -19.64 19.66
N GLN A 677 25.27 -19.15 18.48
CA GLN A 677 24.05 -19.53 17.75
C GLN A 677 22.70 -19.12 18.35
N LEU A 678 22.60 -18.44 19.51
CA LEU A 678 21.29 -18.01 20.04
C LEU A 678 20.49 -17.13 19.05
N ILE A 679 21.06 -16.00 18.59
CA ILE A 679 20.35 -15.13 17.64
C ILE A 679 20.18 -15.80 16.27
N PRO A 680 21.22 -16.38 15.63
CA PRO A 680 21.04 -17.10 14.36
C PRO A 680 20.03 -18.28 14.45
N GLN A 681 19.92 -18.98 15.58
CA GLN A 681 18.92 -20.04 15.78
C GLN A 681 17.50 -19.49 15.93
N MET A 682 17.32 -18.27 16.46
CA MET A 682 16.01 -17.64 16.56
C MET A 682 15.55 -17.04 15.21
N PHE A 683 16.50 -16.72 14.32
CA PHE A 683 16.25 -16.12 13.00
C PHE A 683 16.84 -16.99 11.87
N VAL A 684 16.53 -18.29 11.86
CA VAL A 684 17.12 -19.29 10.94
C VAL A 684 16.93 -18.93 9.46
N GLN A 685 15.85 -18.25 9.13
CA GLN A 685 15.51 -17.87 7.76
C GLN A 685 16.03 -16.48 7.36
N SER A 686 16.73 -15.78 8.26
CA SER A 686 17.49 -14.58 7.89
C SER A 686 18.66 -14.94 6.99
N VAL A 687 19.02 -14.03 6.07
CA VAL A 687 20.21 -14.21 5.21
C VAL A 687 21.48 -14.03 6.04
N ASP A 688 21.54 -12.97 6.83
CA ASP A 688 22.59 -12.72 7.82
C ASP A 688 22.09 -11.73 8.89
N VAL A 689 21.45 -12.27 9.93
CA VAL A 689 20.86 -11.45 11.01
C VAL A 689 21.89 -10.56 11.72
N MET A 690 23.14 -11.00 11.90
CA MET A 690 24.12 -10.20 12.64
C MET A 690 24.68 -9.06 11.79
N ALA A 691 24.85 -9.27 10.49
CA ALA A 691 25.13 -8.17 9.57
C ALA A 691 23.98 -7.15 9.52
N ASP A 692 22.73 -7.61 9.56
CA ASP A 692 21.56 -6.74 9.57
C ASP A 692 21.44 -5.95 10.89
N VAL A 693 21.70 -6.59 12.04
CA VAL A 693 21.82 -5.91 13.34
C VAL A 693 22.92 -4.85 13.30
N GLY A 694 24.08 -5.16 12.70
CA GLY A 694 25.15 -4.18 12.48
C GLY A 694 24.70 -3.00 11.62
N LYS A 695 23.96 -3.27 10.54
CA LYS A 695 23.36 -2.26 9.66
C LYS A 695 22.35 -1.37 10.39
N ALA A 696 21.52 -1.95 11.26
CA ALA A 696 20.61 -1.19 12.12
C ALA A 696 21.35 -0.24 13.07
N PHE A 697 22.51 -0.64 13.60
CA PHE A 697 23.34 0.24 14.43
C PHE A 697 24.06 1.33 13.64
N ARG A 698 24.37 1.13 12.36
CA ARG A 698 24.81 2.22 11.47
C ARG A 698 23.69 3.21 11.17
N LEU A 699 22.45 2.75 11.02
CA LEU A 699 21.28 3.65 10.94
C LEU A 699 21.12 4.46 12.23
N TRP A 700 21.29 3.83 13.40
CA TRP A 700 21.32 4.53 14.69
C TRP A 700 22.41 5.61 14.72
N ASP A 701 23.63 5.30 14.27
CA ASP A 701 24.74 6.26 14.25
C ASP A 701 24.44 7.47 13.36
N ALA A 702 23.83 7.25 12.20
CA ALA A 702 23.39 8.32 11.31
C ALA A 702 22.35 9.23 11.97
N ILE A 703 21.28 8.65 12.55
CA ILE A 703 20.26 9.44 13.26
C ILE A 703 20.86 10.19 14.44
N MET A 704 21.75 9.55 15.22
CA MET A 704 22.45 10.19 16.34
C MET A 704 23.34 11.35 15.88
N SER A 705 23.98 11.23 14.72
CA SER A 705 24.79 12.32 14.13
C SER A 705 23.92 13.50 13.75
N GLY A 706 22.73 13.25 13.18
CA GLY A 706 21.71 14.28 12.98
C GLY A 706 21.25 14.93 14.28
N ILE A 707 20.92 14.14 15.30
CA ILE A 707 20.48 14.66 16.62
C ILE A 707 21.54 15.56 17.24
N LYS A 708 22.83 15.18 17.16
CA LYS A 708 23.96 15.96 17.67
C LYS A 708 24.18 17.28 16.92
N ALA A 709 23.77 17.36 15.65
CA ALA A 709 23.80 18.60 14.87
C ALA A 709 22.62 19.55 15.19
N GLY A 710 21.56 19.05 15.83
CA GLY A 710 20.42 19.84 16.26
C GLY A 710 20.66 20.57 17.58
N THR A 711 19.91 21.65 17.81
CA THR A 711 19.89 22.33 19.12
C THR A 711 18.91 21.64 20.07
N GLU A 712 19.12 21.77 21.38
CA GLU A 712 18.21 21.23 22.40
C GLU A 712 16.78 21.83 22.32
N SER A 713 16.67 23.06 21.83
CA SER A 713 15.38 23.70 21.53
C SER A 713 14.63 23.08 20.35
N LEU A 714 15.37 22.50 19.39
CA LEU A 714 14.80 21.89 18.18
C LEU A 714 14.39 20.45 18.45
N ILE A 715 15.26 19.70 19.14
CA ILE A 715 15.08 18.30 19.48
C ILE A 715 15.08 18.19 21.01
N PRO A 716 13.89 18.18 21.65
CA PRO A 716 13.79 17.89 23.07
C PRO A 716 14.35 16.49 23.38
N ASP A 717 14.79 16.27 24.62
CA ASP A 717 15.27 14.97 25.11
C ASP A 717 16.56 14.44 24.45
N THR A 718 17.41 15.29 23.87
CA THR A 718 18.72 14.89 23.30
C THR A 718 19.60 14.12 24.30
N SER A 719 19.49 14.42 25.60
CA SER A 719 20.17 13.70 26.68
C SER A 719 19.80 12.21 26.72
N LYS A 720 18.51 11.87 26.56
CA LYS A 720 18.03 10.47 26.56
C LYS A 720 18.62 9.67 25.40
N PHE A 721 18.76 10.31 24.23
CA PHE A 721 19.42 9.73 23.07
C PHE A 721 20.93 9.55 23.29
N ALA A 722 21.60 10.54 23.89
CA ALA A 722 23.02 10.46 24.20
C ALA A 722 23.35 9.35 25.22
N GLU A 723 22.50 9.16 26.23
CA GLU A 723 22.60 8.05 27.18
C GLU A 723 22.42 6.69 26.50
N ALA A 724 21.40 6.55 25.63
CA ALA A 724 21.19 5.33 24.85
C ALA A 724 22.38 5.05 23.91
N ASP A 725 22.97 6.07 23.29
CA ASP A 725 24.16 5.96 22.43
C ASP A 725 25.38 5.45 23.23
N ALA A 726 25.62 6.01 24.42
CA ALA A 726 26.68 5.56 25.32
C ALA A 726 26.45 4.11 25.78
N TRP A 727 25.21 3.76 26.11
CA TRP A 727 24.83 2.40 26.54
C TRP A 727 25.02 1.36 25.42
N LEU A 728 24.66 1.72 24.18
CA LEU A 728 24.78 0.86 23.00
C LEU A 728 26.24 0.64 22.59
N LYS A 729 27.12 1.64 22.71
CA LYS A 729 28.54 1.51 22.34
C LYS A 729 29.24 0.34 23.03
N ALA A 730 28.91 0.08 24.29
CA ALA A 730 29.46 -1.04 25.05
C ALA A 730 28.82 -2.42 24.72
N ARG A 731 27.77 -2.44 23.89
CA ARG A 731 26.90 -3.61 23.62
C ARG A 731 26.81 -3.98 22.14
N ARG A 732 27.66 -3.42 21.28
CA ARG A 732 27.67 -3.75 19.84
C ARG A 732 28.24 -5.16 19.58
N PRO A 733 27.84 -5.82 18.47
CA PRO A 733 28.47 -7.04 18.01
C PRO A 733 29.98 -6.86 17.91
N VAL A 734 30.72 -7.93 18.20
CA VAL A 734 32.18 -7.91 18.05
C VAL A 734 32.52 -8.03 16.57
N SER A 735 33.47 -7.21 16.13
CA SER A 735 33.99 -7.16 14.75
C SER A 735 34.71 -8.43 14.36
#